data_AF-A0ABD1VR20-F1
#
_entry.id   AF-A0ABD1VR20-F1
#
_cell.length_a   1.000
_cell.length_b   1.000
_cell.length_c   1.000
_cell.angle_alpha   90.00
_cell.angle_beta   90.00
_cell.angle_gamma   90.00
#
_symmetry.space_group_name_H-M   'P 1'
#
loop_
_entity.id
_entity.type
_entity.pdbx_description
1 polymer ?
#
loop_
_entity_poly.entity_id
_entity_poly.type
_entity_poly.pdbx_seq_one_letter_code
_entity_poly.pdbx_strand_id
1 'polypeptide(L)'
;MASTIFQKYAYPTDTNVTDSVHFKLSEKNYYIWRNLMIGFIERQGLMSFILGTVPAPPQKITIPDDNSSSGTKEVENPDYPAWRSSDELVREWIFKTLEEDILIRVMDLETAKDVWTALGKDLGQPFQYPGGNEAGKKLSHYLPLHKAALAGDWESAKKFIEQESEAVKAIVTGFSETALIVAVRSPLRNHFVQQLVGLMLPDDLAIKDSSGSTALHTAAHVGNIEAATLLIQRNPNLAIVLNNDNELPLHVAAKYGQGEMVLHLLPITKEDAEPKPFEEESGAKLLCGLIDSGLYDIALSFLQQYPKLSSASSPVEPSPLESIAREPSAFRSGARLNICQRLIYSCLPAKLEELHSQNHSGDIENPTICISVKDKVHAVFWRGAAKIVPLIKDVQEKKKKHYQALQLVKCLCSEIVKLDYSKANALLEPPLKLAIRFGIYEVVEEILVSFPSAVYHESEKKQTLLHQAVVNRRENVFNLIHQFESKHIFLSAPDATRNNGLHLAGYLEPQQKFNLRAKAAGAALQAQRELQWFKCVPAVMAACWGRQMVQQMATQDAFNCLKALEDELSGKKFFGGNNVGAVDIAAIFIALWLGVIEEINGVKLLKPEKFPLLARWVNDILSCSIIQESLPPRDQLVSYHRTHNPNSFPPGPGNAPMMNAPFPFPPR
;
A
#
# COMPACT_ATOMS: atom_id res chain seq x y z
N MET A 1 -36.19 -11.48 -11.52
CA MET A 1 -35.48 -12.71 -11.11
C MET A 1 -34.50 -13.06 -12.20
N ALA A 2 -33.25 -12.61 -12.07
CA ALA A 2 -32.17 -13.00 -12.99
C ALA A 2 -31.76 -14.42 -12.64
N SER A 3 -31.85 -15.32 -13.61
CA SER A 3 -31.37 -16.71 -13.50
C SER A 3 -29.86 -16.69 -13.35
N THR A 4 -29.35 -16.85 -12.13
CA THR A 4 -27.95 -17.17 -11.86
C THR A 4 -27.64 -18.49 -12.56
N ILE A 5 -26.94 -18.44 -13.69
CA ILE A 5 -26.40 -19.64 -14.33
C ILE A 5 -25.40 -20.22 -13.33
N PHE A 6 -25.76 -21.34 -12.68
CA PHE A 6 -24.83 -22.09 -11.86
C PHE A 6 -23.68 -22.56 -12.76
N GLN A 7 -22.51 -21.94 -12.61
CA GLN A 7 -21.30 -22.38 -13.28
C GLN A 7 -20.92 -23.75 -12.69
N LYS A 8 -21.01 -24.81 -13.50
CA LYS A 8 -20.78 -26.21 -13.09
C LYS A 8 -19.37 -26.45 -12.51
N TYR A 9 -18.41 -25.63 -12.91
CA TYR A 9 -17.02 -25.64 -12.46
C TYR A 9 -16.64 -24.26 -11.90
N ALA A 10 -15.89 -24.24 -10.80
CA ALA A 10 -15.47 -23.00 -10.15
C ALA A 10 -14.44 -22.23 -11.02
N TYR A 11 -14.60 -20.90 -11.12
CA TYR A 11 -13.66 -20.02 -11.84
C TYR A 11 -13.48 -18.71 -11.07
N PRO A 12 -12.60 -18.67 -10.05
CA PRO A 12 -12.35 -17.45 -9.28
C PRO A 12 -11.59 -16.40 -10.12
N THR A 13 -12.14 -15.19 -10.22
CA THR A 13 -11.60 -14.11 -11.08
C THR A 13 -10.61 -13.18 -10.38
N ASP A 14 -10.62 -13.12 -9.05
CA ASP A 14 -9.88 -12.12 -8.26
C ASP A 14 -8.74 -12.70 -7.41
N THR A 15 -8.23 -13.89 -7.77
CA THR A 15 -7.23 -14.61 -6.96
C THR A 15 -5.86 -14.61 -7.63
N ASN A 16 -4.85 -14.12 -6.92
CA ASN A 16 -3.46 -14.19 -7.35
C ASN A 16 -2.70 -15.25 -6.54
N VAL A 17 -2.20 -16.29 -7.22
CA VAL A 17 -1.45 -17.39 -6.59
C VAL A 17 -0.18 -16.91 -5.89
N THR A 18 0.47 -15.85 -6.39
CA THR A 18 1.71 -15.33 -5.81
C THR A 18 1.53 -14.69 -4.45
N ASP A 19 0.28 -14.39 -4.06
CA ASP A 19 -0.07 -13.84 -2.73
C ASP A 19 -0.16 -14.95 -1.67
N SER A 20 -0.14 -16.23 -2.07
CA SER A 20 -0.11 -17.39 -1.16
C SER A 20 1.13 -18.27 -1.36
N VAL A 21 1.70 -18.27 -2.57
CA VAL A 21 2.91 -19.03 -2.93
C VAL A 21 3.96 -18.02 -3.40
N HIS A 22 4.70 -17.46 -2.45
CA HIS A 22 5.56 -16.29 -2.69
C HIS A 22 6.92 -16.60 -3.33
N PHE A 23 7.30 -17.88 -3.42
CA PHE A 23 8.57 -18.29 -4.03
C PHE A 23 8.33 -19.23 -5.21
N LYS A 24 9.20 -19.14 -6.21
CA LYS A 24 9.16 -20.00 -7.39
C LYS A 24 9.68 -21.41 -7.07
N LEU A 25 9.08 -22.42 -7.69
CA LEU A 25 9.52 -23.80 -7.65
C LEU A 25 10.91 -23.91 -8.28
N SER A 26 11.84 -24.50 -7.53
CA SER A 26 13.16 -24.95 -7.96
C SER A 26 13.33 -26.42 -7.58
N GLU A 27 14.39 -27.08 -8.07
CA GLU A 27 14.68 -28.49 -7.73
C GLU A 27 14.88 -28.74 -6.22
N LYS A 28 15.19 -27.68 -5.45
CA LYS A 28 15.50 -27.77 -4.01
C LYS A 28 14.27 -27.58 -3.10
N ASN A 29 13.17 -27.02 -3.60
CA ASN A 29 12.05 -26.57 -2.75
C ASN A 29 10.69 -27.20 -3.10
N TYR A 30 10.69 -28.26 -3.92
CA TYR A 30 9.47 -28.93 -4.43
C TYR A 30 8.42 -29.24 -3.36
N TYR A 31 8.82 -29.79 -2.21
CA TYR A 31 7.88 -30.14 -1.15
C TYR A 31 7.23 -28.93 -0.46
N ILE A 32 8.00 -27.86 -0.26
CA ILE A 32 7.51 -26.61 0.34
C ILE A 32 6.52 -25.96 -0.63
N TRP A 33 6.90 -25.85 -1.90
CA TRP A 33 6.05 -25.34 -2.96
C TRP A 33 4.75 -26.16 -3.10
N ARG A 34 4.86 -27.49 -3.12
CA ARG A 34 3.72 -28.40 -3.27
C ARG A 34 2.70 -28.22 -2.15
N ASN A 35 3.13 -28.09 -0.90
CA ASN A 35 2.22 -27.93 0.22
C ASN A 35 1.49 -26.58 0.19
N LEU A 36 2.18 -25.50 -0.17
CA LEU A 36 1.53 -24.19 -0.32
C LEU A 36 0.55 -24.16 -1.49
N MET A 37 0.92 -24.79 -2.61
CA MET A 37 0.04 -24.93 -3.78
C MET A 37 -1.20 -25.76 -3.46
N ILE A 38 -1.07 -26.88 -2.73
CA ILE A 38 -2.21 -27.67 -2.26
C ILE A 38 -3.14 -26.81 -1.41
N GLY A 39 -2.60 -26.12 -0.39
CA GLY A 39 -3.41 -25.29 0.49
C GLY A 39 -4.07 -24.10 -0.23
N PHE A 40 -3.46 -23.59 -1.30
CA PHE A 40 -4.08 -22.58 -2.16
C PHE A 40 -5.20 -23.17 -3.02
N ILE A 41 -4.94 -24.24 -3.78
CA ILE A 41 -5.91 -24.88 -4.68
C ILE A 41 -7.12 -25.43 -3.90
N GLU A 42 -6.90 -25.98 -2.71
CA GLU A 42 -7.96 -26.49 -1.83
C GLU A 42 -8.92 -25.38 -1.39
N ARG A 43 -8.37 -24.22 -1.00
CA ARG A 43 -9.17 -23.04 -0.62
C ARG A 43 -10.05 -22.52 -1.77
N GLN A 44 -9.67 -22.78 -3.01
CA GLN A 44 -10.44 -22.42 -4.21
C GLN A 44 -11.42 -23.52 -4.66
N GLY A 45 -11.46 -24.68 -3.98
CA GLY A 45 -12.34 -25.79 -4.33
C GLY A 45 -11.95 -26.51 -5.63
N LEU A 46 -10.72 -26.37 -6.11
CA LEU A 46 -10.25 -26.85 -7.41
C LEU A 46 -9.33 -28.09 -7.33
N MET A 47 -9.27 -28.73 -6.16
CA MET A 47 -8.43 -29.90 -5.89
C MET A 47 -8.68 -31.08 -6.86
N SER A 48 -9.91 -31.20 -7.34
CA SER A 48 -10.31 -32.27 -8.27
C SER A 48 -9.60 -32.23 -9.62
N PHE A 49 -9.13 -31.07 -10.06
CA PHE A 49 -8.43 -30.91 -11.35
C PHE A 49 -7.00 -31.45 -11.29
N ILE A 50 -6.27 -31.21 -10.19
CA ILE A 50 -4.92 -31.79 -10.01
C ILE A 50 -4.94 -33.27 -9.65
N LEU A 51 -6.00 -33.75 -8.98
CA LEU A 51 -6.19 -35.18 -8.69
C LEU A 51 -6.77 -35.95 -9.90
N GLY A 52 -7.40 -35.25 -10.84
CA GLY A 52 -8.09 -35.85 -11.99
C GLY A 52 -9.34 -36.63 -11.62
N THR A 53 -9.99 -36.30 -10.50
CA THR A 53 -11.24 -36.96 -10.06
C THR A 53 -12.47 -36.47 -10.84
N VAL A 54 -12.33 -35.34 -11.55
CA VAL A 54 -13.32 -34.82 -12.49
C VAL A 54 -12.71 -34.88 -13.91
N PRO A 55 -12.98 -35.95 -14.68
CA PRO A 55 -12.43 -36.10 -16.02
C PRO A 55 -13.01 -35.07 -16.99
N ALA A 56 -12.25 -34.75 -18.04
CA ALA A 56 -12.71 -33.88 -19.12
C ALA A 56 -13.99 -34.43 -19.75
N PRO A 57 -15.08 -33.65 -19.84
CA PRO A 57 -16.27 -34.07 -20.55
C PRO A 57 -15.98 -34.20 -22.05
N PRO A 58 -16.71 -35.02 -22.80
CA PRO A 58 -16.46 -35.19 -24.24
C PRO A 58 -16.69 -33.87 -24.98
N GLN A 59 -15.81 -33.51 -25.93
CA GLN A 59 -15.92 -32.26 -26.70
C GLN A 59 -17.21 -32.16 -27.53
N LYS A 60 -17.75 -33.31 -27.95
CA LYS A 60 -18.99 -33.42 -28.71
C LYS A 60 -19.93 -34.39 -28.02
N ILE A 61 -21.21 -34.08 -28.02
CA ILE A 61 -22.30 -34.93 -27.56
C ILE A 61 -23.23 -35.24 -28.74
N THR A 62 -23.83 -36.42 -28.74
CA THR A 62 -24.81 -36.81 -29.75
C THR A 62 -26.22 -36.55 -29.22
N ILE A 63 -26.96 -35.68 -29.89
CA ILE A 63 -28.38 -35.41 -29.60
C ILE A 63 -29.28 -36.03 -30.67
N PRO A 64 -30.53 -36.41 -30.36
CA PRO A 64 -31.48 -36.88 -31.35
C PRO A 64 -31.71 -35.81 -32.43
N ASP A 65 -31.68 -36.19 -33.71
CA ASP A 65 -32.02 -35.30 -34.82
C ASP A 65 -33.55 -35.35 -35.04
N ASP A 66 -34.24 -34.27 -34.67
CA ASP A 66 -35.70 -34.15 -34.81
C ASP A 66 -36.19 -34.31 -36.28
N ASN A 67 -35.27 -34.27 -37.26
CA ASN A 67 -35.58 -34.41 -38.69
C ASN A 67 -35.36 -35.83 -39.26
N SER A 68 -34.94 -36.81 -38.47
CA SER A 68 -34.74 -38.17 -38.99
C SER A 68 -35.07 -39.25 -37.95
N SER A 69 -35.84 -40.26 -38.35
CA SER A 69 -36.36 -41.30 -37.44
C SER A 69 -35.31 -42.28 -36.87
N SER A 70 -34.02 -42.10 -37.19
CA SER A 70 -32.92 -42.86 -36.57
C SER A 70 -31.57 -42.13 -36.53
N GLY A 71 -31.54 -40.81 -36.75
CA GLY A 71 -30.29 -40.05 -36.85
C GLY A 71 -29.98 -39.31 -35.57
N THR A 72 -28.73 -39.43 -35.13
CA THR A 72 -28.18 -38.63 -34.04
C THR A 72 -27.28 -37.56 -34.65
N LYS A 73 -27.36 -36.32 -34.16
CA LYS A 73 -26.53 -35.20 -34.58
C LYS A 73 -25.44 -34.96 -33.54
N GLU A 74 -24.18 -34.89 -33.96
CA GLU A 74 -23.08 -34.42 -33.10
C GLU A 74 -23.15 -32.91 -32.92
N VAL A 75 -23.22 -32.46 -31.68
CA VAL A 75 -23.18 -31.04 -31.29
C VAL A 75 -22.08 -30.84 -30.25
N GLU A 76 -21.48 -29.65 -30.22
CA GLU A 76 -20.46 -29.30 -29.24
C GLU A 76 -21.02 -29.37 -27.81
N ASN A 77 -20.23 -29.92 -26.90
CA ASN A 77 -20.61 -30.05 -25.51
C ASN A 77 -20.40 -28.72 -24.78
N PRO A 78 -21.45 -28.06 -24.27
CA PRO A 78 -21.32 -26.79 -23.55
C PRO A 78 -20.54 -26.93 -22.23
N ASP A 79 -20.44 -28.13 -21.65
CA ASP A 79 -19.69 -28.36 -20.41
C ASP A 79 -18.18 -28.43 -20.63
N TYR A 80 -17.72 -28.71 -21.86
CA TYR A 80 -16.30 -28.80 -22.19
C TYR A 80 -15.54 -27.48 -22.05
N PRO A 81 -15.99 -26.34 -22.64
CA PRO A 81 -15.31 -25.07 -22.45
C PRO A 81 -15.32 -24.61 -20.99
N ALA A 82 -16.39 -24.88 -20.24
CA ALA A 82 -16.46 -24.54 -18.83
C ALA A 82 -15.47 -25.34 -17.96
N TRP A 83 -15.33 -26.65 -18.21
CA TRP A 83 -14.31 -27.49 -17.55
C TRP A 83 -12.89 -27.01 -17.94
N ARG A 84 -12.68 -26.71 -19.22
CA ARG A 84 -11.39 -26.29 -19.77
C ARG A 84 -10.90 -24.99 -19.16
N SER A 85 -11.77 -24.00 -18.95
CA SER A 85 -11.40 -22.75 -18.29
C SER A 85 -10.90 -22.96 -16.86
N SER A 86 -11.54 -23.82 -16.08
CA SER A 86 -11.11 -24.13 -14.72
C SER A 86 -9.79 -24.92 -14.68
N ASP A 87 -9.59 -25.89 -15.58
CA ASP A 87 -8.33 -26.63 -15.69
C ASP A 87 -7.17 -25.71 -16.11
N GLU A 88 -7.40 -24.85 -17.11
CA GLU A 88 -6.42 -23.89 -17.59
C GLU A 88 -6.02 -22.88 -16.52
N LEU A 89 -6.97 -22.42 -15.70
CA LEU A 89 -6.69 -21.53 -14.58
C LEU A 89 -5.75 -22.17 -13.54
N VAL A 90 -5.99 -23.43 -13.17
CA VAL A 90 -5.12 -24.16 -12.23
C VAL A 90 -3.73 -24.35 -12.83
N ARG A 91 -3.65 -24.65 -14.13
CA ARG A 91 -2.39 -24.77 -14.87
C ARG A 91 -1.62 -23.45 -14.90
N GLU A 92 -2.30 -22.33 -15.15
CA GLU A 92 -1.69 -20.99 -15.10
C GLU A 92 -1.11 -20.67 -13.72
N TRP A 93 -1.83 -21.02 -12.65
CA TRP A 93 -1.32 -20.82 -11.28
C TRP A 93 -0.06 -21.63 -11.03
N ILE A 94 -0.02 -22.89 -11.46
CA ILE A 94 1.18 -23.71 -11.38
C ILE A 94 2.32 -23.02 -12.13
N PHE A 95 2.13 -22.66 -13.41
CA PHE A 95 3.15 -22.04 -14.25
C PHE A 95 3.71 -20.72 -13.71
N LYS A 96 2.85 -19.84 -13.17
CA LYS A 96 3.28 -18.56 -12.56
C LYS A 96 4.24 -18.75 -11.40
N THR A 97 4.21 -19.92 -10.77
CA THR A 97 5.03 -20.25 -9.61
C THR A 97 6.23 -21.15 -9.97
N LEU A 98 6.56 -21.35 -11.24
CA LEU A 98 7.74 -22.14 -11.67
C LEU A 98 8.94 -21.25 -12.01
N GLU A 99 10.16 -21.72 -11.73
CA GLU A 99 11.38 -21.22 -12.38
C GLU A 99 11.41 -21.59 -13.87
N GLU A 100 12.17 -20.82 -14.66
CA GLU A 100 12.17 -20.88 -16.12
C GLU A 100 12.63 -22.25 -16.65
N ASP A 101 13.63 -22.85 -15.99
CA ASP A 101 14.20 -24.17 -16.33
C ASP A 101 13.25 -25.34 -16.05
N ILE A 102 12.32 -25.20 -15.10
CA ILE A 102 11.29 -26.19 -14.79
C ILE A 102 10.07 -26.00 -15.68
N LEU A 103 9.68 -24.75 -15.95
CA LEU A 103 8.56 -24.43 -16.85
C LEU A 103 8.76 -25.04 -18.24
N ILE A 104 9.97 -24.97 -18.79
CA ILE A 104 10.33 -25.57 -20.09
C ILE A 104 10.07 -27.08 -20.13
N ARG A 105 10.16 -27.78 -18.99
CA ARG A 105 9.97 -29.25 -18.93
C ARG A 105 8.50 -29.67 -18.99
N VAL A 106 7.58 -28.80 -18.58
CA VAL A 106 6.15 -29.14 -18.38
C VAL A 106 5.19 -28.32 -19.24
N MET A 107 5.67 -27.35 -20.02
CA MET A 107 4.82 -26.46 -20.81
C MET A 107 4.01 -27.14 -21.92
N ASP A 108 4.49 -28.29 -22.42
CA ASP A 108 3.82 -29.07 -23.48
C ASP A 108 2.66 -29.94 -22.97
N LEU A 109 2.44 -30.00 -21.65
CA LEU A 109 1.39 -30.81 -21.05
C LEU A 109 0.04 -30.08 -21.09
N GLU A 110 -1.00 -30.80 -21.54
CA GLU A 110 -2.29 -30.22 -21.87
C GLU A 110 -3.20 -29.96 -20.67
N THR A 111 -3.06 -30.72 -19.57
CA THR A 111 -3.94 -30.61 -18.39
C THR A 111 -3.20 -30.26 -17.10
N ALA A 112 -3.88 -29.63 -16.15
CA ALA A 112 -3.33 -29.34 -14.82
C ALA A 112 -2.89 -30.62 -14.09
N LYS A 113 -3.63 -31.72 -14.26
CA LYS A 113 -3.28 -33.04 -13.71
C LYS A 113 -1.95 -33.55 -14.26
N ASP A 114 -1.76 -33.46 -15.57
CA ASP A 114 -0.56 -33.97 -16.24
C ASP A 114 0.67 -33.17 -15.79
N VAL A 115 0.56 -31.84 -15.75
CA VAL A 115 1.59 -30.95 -15.20
C VAL A 115 1.90 -31.31 -13.76
N TRP A 116 0.88 -31.45 -12.90
CA TRP A 116 1.05 -31.79 -11.49
C TRP A 116 1.73 -33.15 -11.29
N THR A 117 1.36 -34.14 -12.10
CA THR A 117 1.91 -35.50 -12.04
C THR A 117 3.36 -35.53 -12.55
N ALA A 118 3.66 -34.80 -13.63
CA ALA A 118 5.00 -34.71 -14.18
C ALA A 118 5.97 -34.02 -13.20
N LEU A 119 5.58 -32.87 -12.63
CA LEU A 119 6.36 -32.20 -11.59
C LEU A 119 6.61 -33.12 -10.38
N GLY A 120 5.60 -33.89 -9.98
CA GLY A 120 5.75 -34.86 -8.91
C GLY A 120 6.59 -36.08 -9.24
N LYS A 121 6.72 -36.45 -10.50
CA LYS A 121 7.60 -37.55 -10.94
C LYS A 121 9.04 -37.08 -11.10
N ASP A 122 9.23 -35.89 -11.66
CA ASP A 122 10.55 -35.36 -12.03
C ASP A 122 11.27 -34.73 -10.83
N LEU A 123 10.53 -33.97 -10.01
CA LEU A 123 11.07 -33.25 -8.84
C LEU A 123 10.70 -33.92 -7.52
N GLY A 124 9.63 -34.72 -7.53
CA GLY A 124 9.25 -35.56 -6.40
C GLY A 124 10.09 -36.84 -6.33
N GLN A 125 11.40 -36.74 -6.51
CA GLN A 125 12.28 -37.77 -5.95
C GLN A 125 11.92 -37.91 -4.47
N PRO A 126 11.74 -39.14 -3.95
CA PRO A 126 11.44 -39.32 -2.54
C PRO A 126 12.53 -38.59 -1.78
N PHE A 127 12.14 -37.54 -1.06
CA PHE A 127 13.03 -36.90 -0.13
C PHE A 127 13.44 -38.03 0.82
N GLN A 128 14.63 -38.56 0.65
CA GLN A 128 15.27 -39.30 1.71
C GLN A 128 15.50 -38.24 2.78
N TYR A 129 14.56 -38.18 3.72
CA TYR A 129 14.81 -37.61 5.02
C TYR A 129 16.21 -38.07 5.43
N PRO A 130 17.09 -37.17 5.89
CA PRO A 130 18.23 -37.59 6.66
C PRO A 130 17.65 -38.30 7.91
N GLY A 131 17.43 -39.61 7.81
CA GLY A 131 16.60 -40.42 8.72
C GLY A 131 15.38 -41.10 8.07
N GLY A 132 15.61 -42.14 7.24
CA GLY A 132 14.56 -42.89 6.54
C GLY A 132 13.56 -43.64 7.44
N ASN A 133 12.34 -43.89 6.94
CA ASN A 133 11.20 -44.66 7.52
C ASN A 133 10.74 -44.36 8.96
N GLU A 134 11.60 -43.88 9.83
CA GLU A 134 11.38 -43.64 11.25
C GLU A 134 10.85 -42.23 11.50
N ALA A 135 11.36 -41.22 10.77
CA ALA A 135 10.84 -39.85 10.81
C ALA A 135 9.39 -39.76 10.33
N GLY A 136 9.05 -40.47 9.23
CA GLY A 136 7.68 -40.56 8.72
C GLY A 136 6.73 -41.27 9.70
N LYS A 137 7.20 -42.33 10.38
CA LYS A 137 6.44 -42.99 11.45
C LYS A 137 6.22 -42.08 12.66
N LYS A 138 7.24 -41.33 13.09
CA LYS A 138 7.12 -40.32 14.18
C LYS A 138 6.12 -39.22 13.83
N LEU A 139 6.17 -38.68 12.61
CA LEU A 139 5.19 -37.69 12.15
C LEU A 139 3.76 -38.25 12.11
N SER A 140 3.59 -39.50 11.66
CA SER A 140 2.27 -40.17 11.68
C SER A 140 1.74 -40.39 13.10
N HIS A 141 2.63 -40.65 14.06
CA HIS A 141 2.31 -40.82 15.47
C HIS A 141 1.81 -39.51 16.11
N TYR A 142 2.47 -38.38 15.83
CA TYR A 142 2.06 -37.06 16.35
C TYR A 142 0.99 -36.35 15.51
N LEU A 143 0.44 -36.99 14.47
CA LEU A 143 -0.63 -36.42 13.65
C LEU A 143 -1.88 -36.01 14.45
N PRO A 144 -2.34 -36.76 15.49
CA PRO A 144 -3.45 -36.32 16.33
C PRO A 144 -3.15 -35.00 17.06
N LEU A 145 -1.93 -34.87 17.58
CA LEU A 145 -1.47 -33.64 18.25
C LEU A 145 -1.37 -32.47 17.27
N HIS A 146 -0.89 -32.70 16.04
CA HIS A 146 -0.90 -31.70 14.99
C HIS A 146 -2.32 -31.20 14.67
N LYS A 147 -3.27 -32.13 14.48
CA LYS A 147 -4.68 -31.78 14.21
C LYS A 147 -5.30 -30.99 15.35
N ALA A 148 -5.03 -31.39 16.60
CA ALA A 148 -5.50 -30.68 17.78
C ALA A 148 -4.93 -29.25 17.84
N ALA A 149 -3.63 -29.06 17.56
CA ALA A 149 -3.00 -27.74 17.48
C ALA A 149 -3.59 -26.87 16.36
N LEU A 150 -3.92 -27.45 15.20
CA LEU A 150 -4.60 -26.73 14.11
C LEU A 150 -6.05 -26.37 14.45
N ALA A 151 -6.76 -27.22 15.18
CA ALA A 151 -8.13 -26.96 15.61
C ALA A 151 -8.20 -26.02 16.82
N GLY A 152 -7.11 -25.84 17.56
CA GLY A 152 -7.12 -25.21 18.89
C GLY A 152 -7.79 -26.08 19.96
N ASP A 153 -7.93 -27.39 19.71
CA ASP A 153 -8.58 -28.35 20.61
C ASP A 153 -7.61 -28.79 21.72
N TRP A 154 -7.60 -28.05 22.82
CA TRP A 154 -6.74 -28.33 23.97
C TRP A 154 -7.08 -29.67 24.64
N GLU A 155 -8.34 -30.08 24.69
CA GLU A 155 -8.74 -31.29 25.40
C GLU A 155 -8.20 -32.54 24.70
N SER A 156 -8.24 -32.57 23.37
CA SER A 156 -7.64 -33.66 22.59
C SER A 156 -6.12 -33.68 22.69
N ALA A 157 -5.47 -32.51 22.66
CA ALA A 157 -4.02 -32.42 22.83
C ALA A 157 -3.57 -32.83 24.24
N LYS A 158 -4.28 -32.38 25.27
CA LYS A 158 -4.00 -32.70 26.68
C LYS A 158 -4.03 -34.20 26.92
N LYS A 159 -5.06 -34.91 26.43
CA LYS A 159 -5.13 -36.38 26.53
C LYS A 159 -3.93 -37.08 25.90
N PHE A 160 -3.44 -36.56 24.77
CA PHE A 160 -2.26 -37.10 24.09
C PHE A 160 -0.98 -36.81 24.90
N ILE A 161 -0.82 -35.58 25.41
CA ILE A 161 0.34 -35.16 26.21
C ILE A 161 0.39 -35.88 27.57
N GLU A 162 -0.76 -36.17 28.19
CA GLU A 162 -0.82 -36.96 29.43
C GLU A 162 -0.35 -38.40 29.23
N GLN A 163 -0.53 -38.96 28.03
CA GLN A 163 -0.01 -40.27 27.66
C GLN A 163 1.48 -40.23 27.32
N GLU A 164 1.95 -39.13 26.74
CA GLU A 164 3.33 -38.93 26.31
C GLU A 164 3.81 -37.52 26.65
N SER A 165 4.45 -37.35 27.81
CA SER A 165 4.89 -36.03 28.30
C SER A 165 5.86 -35.33 27.36
N GLU A 166 6.70 -36.10 26.65
CA GLU A 166 7.67 -35.60 25.67
C GLU A 166 7.01 -35.08 24.39
N ALA A 167 5.70 -35.29 24.21
CA ALA A 167 4.96 -34.79 23.05
C ALA A 167 4.92 -33.26 22.98
N VAL A 168 5.12 -32.55 24.10
CA VAL A 168 5.16 -31.07 24.14
C VAL A 168 6.28 -30.47 23.29
N LYS A 169 7.38 -31.22 23.09
CA LYS A 169 8.54 -30.83 22.27
C LYS A 169 8.63 -31.57 20.94
N ALA A 170 7.66 -32.42 20.63
CA ALA A 170 7.69 -33.25 19.44
C ALA A 170 7.54 -32.43 18.16
N ILE A 171 8.24 -32.87 17.11
CA ILE A 171 8.04 -32.39 15.75
C ILE A 171 6.77 -33.03 15.20
N VAL A 172 5.80 -32.19 14.82
CA VAL A 172 4.48 -32.61 14.38
C VAL A 172 4.24 -32.36 12.88
N THR A 173 5.14 -31.63 12.21
CA THR A 173 5.06 -31.34 10.77
C THR A 173 6.38 -31.63 10.04
N GLY A 174 6.30 -31.80 8.71
CA GLY A 174 7.49 -32.00 7.87
C GLY A 174 8.44 -30.79 7.78
N PHE A 175 8.05 -29.65 8.36
CA PHE A 175 8.89 -28.44 8.47
C PHE A 175 9.61 -28.36 9.82
N SER A 176 9.74 -29.48 10.54
CA SER A 176 10.32 -29.51 11.88
C SER A 176 9.57 -28.64 12.92
N GLU A 177 8.26 -28.42 12.73
CA GLU A 177 7.49 -27.57 13.62
C GLU A 177 6.94 -28.35 14.81
N THR A 178 6.89 -27.70 15.97
CA THR A 178 6.19 -28.21 17.15
C THR A 178 4.71 -27.83 17.11
N ALA A 179 3.90 -28.50 17.95
CA ALA A 179 2.50 -28.14 18.15
C ALA A 179 2.33 -26.66 18.57
N LEU A 180 3.29 -26.12 19.32
CA LEU A 180 3.34 -24.72 19.72
C LEU A 180 3.45 -23.78 18.50
N ILE A 181 4.42 -24.02 17.60
CA ILE A 181 4.61 -23.20 16.39
C ILE A 181 3.34 -23.19 15.54
N VAL A 182 2.68 -24.34 15.40
CA VAL A 182 1.42 -24.46 14.64
C VAL A 182 0.28 -23.68 15.29
N ALA A 183 0.14 -23.75 16.61
CA ALA A 183 -0.93 -23.06 17.34
C ALA A 183 -0.79 -21.53 17.27
N VAL A 184 0.44 -21.02 17.38
CA VAL A 184 0.74 -19.57 17.42
C VAL A 184 0.28 -18.81 16.17
N ARG A 185 0.16 -19.49 15.02
CA ARG A 185 -0.27 -18.93 13.73
C ARG A 185 -1.65 -18.25 13.75
N SER A 186 -2.48 -18.49 14.76
CA SER A 186 -3.80 -17.89 14.87
C SER A 186 -4.09 -17.40 16.30
N PRO A 187 -4.54 -16.14 16.47
CA PRO A 187 -4.98 -15.64 17.78
C PRO A 187 -6.13 -16.45 18.41
N LEU A 188 -6.95 -17.13 17.60
CA LEU A 188 -8.06 -17.95 18.08
C LEU A 188 -7.60 -19.16 18.92
N ARG A 189 -6.31 -19.49 18.87
CA ARG A 189 -5.72 -20.64 19.55
C ARG A 189 -4.90 -20.23 20.78
N ASN A 190 -5.02 -18.98 21.24
CA ASN A 190 -4.20 -18.48 22.35
C ASN A 190 -4.45 -19.22 23.68
N HIS A 191 -5.67 -19.72 23.91
CA HIS A 191 -5.93 -20.64 25.02
C HIS A 191 -5.08 -21.91 24.92
N PHE A 192 -5.01 -22.53 23.73
CA PHE A 192 -4.15 -23.70 23.49
C PHE A 192 -2.67 -23.37 23.72
N VAL A 193 -2.22 -22.22 23.20
CA VAL A 193 -0.84 -21.73 23.39
C VAL A 193 -0.54 -21.54 24.88
N GLN A 194 -1.40 -20.86 25.63
CA GLN A 194 -1.22 -20.60 27.06
C GLN A 194 -1.06 -21.90 27.86
N GLN A 195 -1.93 -22.88 27.61
CA GLN A 195 -1.87 -24.16 28.31
C GLN A 195 -0.61 -24.94 27.95
N LEU A 196 -0.25 -24.99 26.65
CA LEU A 196 0.95 -25.71 26.20
C LEU A 196 2.24 -25.06 26.73
N VAL A 197 2.36 -23.73 26.67
CA VAL A 197 3.50 -22.98 27.23
C VAL A 197 3.64 -23.19 28.74
N GLY A 198 2.51 -23.36 29.45
CA GLY A 198 2.50 -23.70 30.88
C GLY A 198 3.13 -25.06 31.21
N LEU A 199 3.13 -26.00 30.26
CA LEU A 199 3.73 -27.33 30.41
C LEU A 199 5.19 -27.40 29.92
N MET A 200 5.62 -26.44 29.10
CA MET A 200 6.97 -26.42 28.49
C MET A 200 8.00 -25.76 29.40
N LEU A 201 9.25 -26.24 29.32
CA LEU A 201 10.40 -25.57 29.91
C LEU A 201 10.82 -24.37 29.05
N PRO A 202 11.51 -23.36 29.61
CA PRO A 202 11.98 -22.20 28.85
C PRO A 202 12.79 -22.57 27.59
N ASP A 203 13.65 -23.59 27.69
CA ASP A 203 14.48 -24.05 26.58
C ASP A 203 13.68 -24.76 25.49
N ASP A 204 12.56 -25.41 25.85
CA ASP A 204 11.67 -26.07 24.87
C ASP A 204 10.98 -25.04 23.96
N LEU A 205 10.79 -23.80 24.44
CA LEU A 205 10.22 -22.72 23.62
C LEU A 205 11.18 -22.23 22.53
N ALA A 206 12.48 -22.53 22.67
CA ALA A 206 13.51 -22.13 21.72
C ALA A 206 13.70 -23.15 20.58
N ILE A 207 12.89 -24.22 20.53
CA ILE A 207 12.91 -25.18 19.42
C ILE A 207 12.59 -24.45 18.11
N LYS A 208 13.42 -24.74 17.10
CA LYS A 208 13.38 -24.11 15.79
C LYS A 208 12.78 -25.04 14.74
N ASP A 209 12.03 -24.46 13.81
CA ASP A 209 11.57 -25.14 12.61
C ASP A 209 12.69 -25.26 11.54
N SER A 210 12.36 -25.76 10.35
CA SER A 210 13.30 -25.93 9.24
C SER A 210 13.90 -24.61 8.71
N SER A 211 13.24 -23.48 8.98
CA SER A 211 13.74 -22.13 8.66
C SER A 211 14.59 -21.53 9.79
N GLY A 212 14.83 -22.28 10.87
CA GLY A 212 15.48 -21.76 12.07
C GLY A 212 14.56 -20.89 12.93
N SER A 213 13.27 -20.81 12.60
CA SER A 213 12.32 -19.91 13.27
C SER A 213 11.74 -20.57 14.51
N THR A 214 11.66 -19.79 15.60
CA THR A 214 11.00 -20.20 16.85
C THR A 214 9.51 -19.86 16.82
N ALA A 215 8.77 -20.29 17.84
CA ALA A 215 7.38 -19.88 18.03
C ALA A 215 7.21 -18.34 18.07
N LEU A 216 8.18 -17.60 18.61
CA LEU A 216 8.12 -16.14 18.66
C LEU A 216 8.29 -15.49 17.28
N HIS A 217 9.14 -16.04 16.40
CA HIS A 217 9.22 -15.59 15.00
C HIS A 217 7.88 -15.78 14.28
N THR A 218 7.21 -16.91 14.52
CA THR A 218 5.89 -17.17 13.94
C THR A 218 4.84 -16.21 14.49
N ALA A 219 4.86 -15.93 15.79
CA ALA A 219 3.98 -14.92 16.41
C ALA A 219 4.21 -13.53 15.81
N ALA A 220 5.48 -13.18 15.61
CA ALA A 220 5.88 -11.91 15.01
C ALA A 220 5.44 -11.77 13.56
N HIS A 221 5.55 -12.85 12.77
CA HIS A 221 5.08 -12.89 11.38
C HIS A 221 3.57 -12.63 11.28
N VAL A 222 2.76 -13.29 12.10
CA VAL A 222 1.29 -13.18 12.03
C VAL A 222 0.71 -12.00 12.82
N GLY A 223 1.52 -11.36 13.68
CA GLY A 223 1.07 -10.28 14.57
C GLY A 223 0.26 -10.77 15.79
N ASN A 224 0.49 -11.99 16.29
CA ASN A 224 -0.22 -12.54 17.44
C ASN A 224 0.41 -12.06 18.77
N ILE A 225 0.03 -10.86 19.21
CA ILE A 225 0.60 -10.17 20.39
C ILE A 225 0.42 -10.97 21.68
N GLU A 226 -0.75 -11.57 21.88
CA GLU A 226 -1.04 -12.34 23.09
C GLU A 226 -0.16 -13.60 23.17
N ALA A 227 -0.01 -14.35 22.07
CA ALA A 227 0.93 -15.47 22.04
C ALA A 227 2.38 -15.01 22.26
N ALA A 228 2.80 -13.91 21.64
CA ALA A 228 4.14 -13.34 21.87
C ALA A 228 4.35 -12.97 23.34
N THR A 229 3.37 -12.36 23.99
CA THR A 229 3.41 -12.00 25.41
C THR A 229 3.58 -13.26 26.29
N LEU A 230 2.80 -14.31 26.04
CA LEU A 230 2.90 -15.58 26.76
C LEU A 230 4.28 -16.23 26.61
N LEU A 231 4.83 -16.23 25.39
CA LEU A 231 6.15 -16.79 25.10
C LEU A 231 7.27 -16.00 25.80
N ILE A 232 7.22 -14.66 25.74
CA ILE A 232 8.25 -13.78 26.32
C ILE A 232 8.22 -13.84 27.85
N GLN A 233 7.03 -13.85 28.46
CA GLN A 233 6.88 -13.99 29.92
C GLN A 233 7.55 -15.27 30.43
N ARG A 234 7.51 -16.34 29.62
CA ARG A 234 8.10 -17.63 29.98
C ARG A 234 9.58 -17.72 29.64
N ASN A 235 10.02 -17.14 28.51
CA ASN A 235 11.41 -17.07 28.10
C ASN A 235 11.72 -15.76 27.34
N PRO A 236 12.25 -14.72 28.02
CA PRO A 236 12.61 -13.45 27.39
C PRO A 236 13.72 -13.56 26.34
N ASN A 237 14.58 -14.57 26.41
CA ASN A 237 15.70 -14.73 25.47
C ASN A 237 15.22 -15.10 24.06
N LEU A 238 13.96 -15.49 23.88
CA LEU A 238 13.39 -15.73 22.54
C LEU A 238 13.44 -14.49 21.64
N ALA A 239 13.41 -13.29 22.23
CA ALA A 239 13.44 -12.03 21.50
C ALA A 239 14.78 -11.77 20.77
N ILE A 240 15.85 -12.47 21.15
CA ILE A 240 17.21 -12.32 20.59
C ILE A 240 17.67 -13.54 19.77
N VAL A 241 16.80 -14.54 19.59
CA VAL A 241 17.13 -15.72 18.78
C VAL A 241 17.05 -15.36 17.30
N LEU A 242 18.06 -15.74 16.51
CA LEU A 242 18.06 -15.60 15.06
C LEU A 242 17.50 -16.84 14.35
N ASN A 243 16.76 -16.61 13.25
CA ASN A 243 16.43 -17.64 12.26
C ASN A 243 17.57 -17.85 11.23
N ASN A 244 17.35 -18.68 10.21
CA ASN A 244 18.36 -18.96 9.18
C ASN A 244 18.66 -17.76 8.25
N ASP A 245 17.78 -16.77 8.20
CA ASP A 245 17.95 -15.51 7.46
C ASP A 245 18.65 -14.42 8.30
N ASN A 246 19.18 -14.79 9.47
CA ASN A 246 19.73 -13.89 10.49
C ASN A 246 18.71 -12.81 10.91
N GLU A 247 17.43 -13.17 10.98
CA GLU A 247 16.35 -12.29 11.41
C GLU A 247 15.98 -12.57 12.87
N LEU A 248 15.81 -11.50 13.65
CA LEU A 248 15.16 -11.53 14.95
C LEU A 248 13.64 -11.55 14.77
N PRO A 249 12.86 -11.96 15.78
CA PRO A 249 11.41 -11.81 15.74
C PRO A 249 10.97 -10.36 15.46
N LEU A 250 11.72 -9.37 15.96
CA LEU A 250 11.46 -7.96 15.67
C LEU A 250 11.64 -7.61 14.17
N HIS A 251 12.66 -8.16 13.50
CA HIS A 251 12.85 -7.98 12.05
C HIS A 251 11.70 -8.60 11.27
N VAL A 252 11.26 -9.79 11.67
CA VAL A 252 10.11 -10.46 11.07
C VAL A 252 8.84 -9.61 11.24
N ALA A 253 8.56 -9.08 12.43
CA ALA A 253 7.41 -8.21 12.65
C ALA A 253 7.44 -6.97 11.74
N ALA A 254 8.60 -6.32 11.60
CA ALA A 254 8.77 -5.17 10.72
C ALA A 254 8.57 -5.51 9.24
N LYS A 255 9.22 -6.57 8.76
CA LYS A 255 9.14 -7.05 7.37
C LYS A 255 7.71 -7.36 6.92
N TYR A 256 6.90 -7.92 7.81
CA TYR A 256 5.50 -8.26 7.54
C TYR A 256 4.51 -7.16 7.94
N GLY A 257 4.99 -5.96 8.30
CA GLY A 257 4.15 -4.79 8.57
C GLY A 257 3.31 -4.88 9.85
N GLN A 258 3.72 -5.70 10.82
CA GLN A 258 3.01 -5.91 12.08
C GLN A 258 3.35 -4.79 13.08
N GLY A 259 2.90 -3.55 12.80
CA GLY A 259 3.28 -2.36 13.58
C GLY A 259 3.05 -2.47 15.10
N GLU A 260 1.90 -2.97 15.54
CA GLU A 260 1.61 -3.18 16.97
C GLU A 260 2.55 -4.20 17.62
N MET A 261 2.93 -5.26 16.88
CA MET A 261 3.90 -6.24 17.34
C MET A 261 5.31 -5.63 17.41
N VAL A 262 5.69 -4.79 16.45
CA VAL A 262 6.97 -4.06 16.49
C VAL A 262 7.04 -3.21 17.75
N LEU A 263 6.00 -2.42 18.04
CA LEU A 263 5.94 -1.59 19.25
C LEU A 263 5.97 -2.43 20.54
N HIS A 264 5.42 -3.64 20.51
CA HIS A 264 5.47 -4.57 21.64
C HIS A 264 6.87 -5.18 21.85
N LEU A 265 7.55 -5.59 20.78
CA LEU A 265 8.86 -6.27 20.84
C LEU A 265 10.03 -5.31 21.03
N LEU A 266 9.95 -4.08 20.49
CA LEU A 266 11.03 -3.09 20.54
C LEU A 266 11.57 -2.84 21.97
N PRO A 267 10.76 -2.60 23.02
CA PRO A 267 11.27 -2.41 24.38
C PRO A 267 11.79 -3.69 25.05
N ILE A 268 11.48 -4.87 24.50
CA ILE A 268 11.84 -6.18 25.05
C ILE A 268 13.19 -6.63 24.50
N THR A 269 13.48 -6.29 23.24
CA THR A 269 14.75 -6.54 22.59
C THR A 269 15.83 -5.64 23.21
N LYS A 270 16.73 -6.24 24.01
CA LYS A 270 17.79 -5.49 24.72
C LYS A 270 18.83 -4.95 23.76
N GLU A 271 19.15 -3.65 23.85
CA GLU A 271 20.17 -3.00 23.02
C GLU A 271 21.55 -3.66 23.15
N ASP A 272 21.92 -4.07 24.36
CA ASP A 272 23.22 -4.68 24.69
C ASP A 272 23.27 -6.20 24.42
N ALA A 273 22.24 -6.79 23.79
CA ALA A 273 22.26 -8.21 23.46
C ALA A 273 23.28 -8.52 22.36
N GLU A 274 23.81 -9.75 22.35
CA GLU A 274 24.58 -10.28 21.22
C GLU A 274 23.71 -11.25 20.41
N PRO A 275 23.53 -11.04 19.09
CA PRO A 275 24.05 -9.92 18.28
C PRO A 275 23.35 -8.60 18.60
N LYS A 276 24.06 -7.47 18.41
CA LYS A 276 23.53 -6.12 18.67
C LYS A 276 22.34 -5.84 17.74
N PRO A 277 21.10 -5.79 18.26
CA PRO A 277 19.91 -5.83 17.43
C PRO A 277 19.66 -4.52 16.67
N PHE A 278 20.20 -3.40 17.18
CA PHE A 278 19.97 -2.05 16.67
C PHE A 278 21.21 -1.38 16.06
N GLU A 279 22.32 -2.11 15.96
CA GLU A 279 23.55 -1.62 15.31
C GLU A 279 23.80 -2.34 13.98
N GLU A 280 24.64 -1.72 13.14
CA GLU A 280 25.19 -2.31 11.91
C GLU A 280 24.11 -2.86 10.95
N GLU A 281 24.35 -4.06 10.39
CA GLU A 281 23.47 -4.72 9.42
C GLU A 281 22.10 -5.08 10.01
N SER A 282 22.05 -5.43 11.30
CA SER A 282 20.80 -5.76 12.00
C SER A 282 19.87 -4.56 12.10
N GLY A 283 20.39 -3.41 12.57
CA GLY A 283 19.62 -2.17 12.64
C GLY A 283 19.19 -1.66 11.27
N ALA A 284 20.04 -1.81 10.25
CA ALA A 284 19.70 -1.47 8.87
C ALA A 284 18.55 -2.33 8.33
N LYS A 285 18.60 -3.65 8.56
CA LYS A 285 17.57 -4.59 8.17
C LYS A 285 16.22 -4.29 8.81
N LEU A 286 16.22 -3.95 10.11
CA LEU A 286 15.02 -3.50 10.81
C LEU A 286 14.45 -2.22 10.16
N LEU A 287 15.29 -1.21 9.94
CA LEU A 287 14.86 0.05 9.35
C LEU A 287 14.32 -0.14 7.92
N CYS A 288 14.99 -0.94 7.09
CA CYS A 288 14.52 -1.29 5.75
C CYS A 288 13.19 -2.05 5.79
N GLY A 289 13.03 -3.03 6.68
CA GLY A 289 11.77 -3.75 6.84
C GLY A 289 10.59 -2.85 7.24
N LEU A 290 10.84 -1.84 8.09
CA LEU A 290 9.81 -0.83 8.44
C LEU A 290 9.45 0.07 7.25
N ILE A 291 10.43 0.43 6.41
CA ILE A 291 10.22 1.24 5.22
C ILE A 291 9.43 0.47 4.16
N ASP A 292 9.84 -0.76 3.87
CA ASP A 292 9.23 -1.62 2.85
C ASP A 292 7.78 -2.00 3.20
N SER A 293 7.47 -2.13 4.49
CA SER A 293 6.11 -2.36 4.97
C SER A 293 5.27 -1.08 5.12
N GLY A 294 5.85 0.11 4.92
CA GLY A 294 5.18 1.40 4.98
C GLY A 294 4.85 1.89 6.40
N LEU A 295 5.60 1.42 7.41
CA LEU A 295 5.53 1.85 8.82
C LEU A 295 6.46 3.06 9.07
N TYR A 296 6.23 4.15 8.35
CA TYR A 296 7.15 5.31 8.31
C TYR A 296 7.25 6.10 9.62
N ASP A 297 6.21 6.10 10.45
CA ASP A 297 6.25 6.68 11.80
C ASP A 297 7.22 5.94 12.71
N ILE A 298 7.10 4.62 12.77
CA ILE A 298 7.99 3.78 13.55
C ILE A 298 9.41 3.91 13.00
N ALA A 299 9.59 3.82 11.68
CA ALA A 299 10.89 4.02 11.03
C ALA A 299 11.52 5.38 11.36
N LEU A 300 10.74 6.47 11.36
CA LEU A 300 11.20 7.81 11.69
C LEU A 300 11.63 7.91 13.16
N SER A 301 10.82 7.40 14.09
CA SER A 301 11.18 7.38 15.52
C SER A 301 12.44 6.55 15.78
N PHE A 302 12.58 5.41 15.10
CA PHE A 302 13.74 4.53 15.22
C PHE A 302 15.00 5.18 14.67
N LEU A 303 14.93 5.83 13.50
CA LEU A 303 16.07 6.55 12.93
C LEU A 303 16.51 7.74 13.80
N GLN A 304 15.57 8.44 14.43
CA GLN A 304 15.89 9.52 15.38
C GLN A 304 16.65 9.02 16.61
N GLN A 305 16.35 7.80 17.06
CA GLN A 305 17.06 7.16 18.16
C GLN A 305 18.44 6.61 17.73
N TYR A 306 18.56 6.11 16.50
CA TYR A 306 19.81 5.56 15.96
C TYR A 306 20.24 6.22 14.62
N PRO A 307 20.69 7.50 14.63
CA PRO A 307 20.98 8.25 13.40
C PRO A 307 22.06 7.64 12.50
N LYS A 308 22.98 6.86 13.09
CA LYS A 308 24.09 6.21 12.35
C LYS A 308 23.61 5.20 11.32
N LEU A 309 22.40 4.65 11.48
CA LEU A 309 21.80 3.67 10.56
C LEU A 309 21.49 4.26 9.18
N SER A 310 21.44 5.58 9.04
CA SER A 310 21.31 6.26 7.75
C SER A 310 22.40 5.88 6.73
N SER A 311 23.59 5.56 7.23
CA SER A 311 24.76 5.19 6.43
C SER A 311 24.98 3.68 6.30
N ALA A 312 24.15 2.88 6.97
CA ALA A 312 24.30 1.44 6.99
C ALA A 312 23.91 0.86 5.62
N SER A 313 24.89 0.29 4.94
CA SER A 313 24.72 -0.37 3.64
C SER A 313 25.34 -1.76 3.76
N SER A 314 24.54 -2.80 3.50
CA SER A 314 25.04 -4.16 3.34
C SER A 314 25.33 -4.40 1.85
N PRO A 315 26.30 -5.25 1.48
CA PRO A 315 26.46 -5.70 0.10
C PRO A 315 25.26 -6.49 -0.44
N VAL A 316 24.38 -6.98 0.45
CA VAL A 316 23.21 -7.80 0.08
C VAL A 316 21.90 -7.00 0.15
N GLU A 317 21.74 -6.14 1.16
CA GLU A 317 20.50 -5.41 1.40
C GLU A 317 20.59 -3.92 0.98
N PRO A 318 19.54 -3.36 0.34
CA PRO A 318 19.51 -1.96 -0.05
C PRO A 318 19.65 -1.03 1.16
N SER A 319 20.26 0.13 0.96
CA SER A 319 20.26 1.18 1.98
C SER A 319 18.83 1.67 2.29
N PRO A 320 18.56 2.21 3.49
CA PRO A 320 17.22 2.71 3.83
C PRO A 320 16.67 3.73 2.82
N LEU A 321 17.55 4.59 2.28
CA LEU A 321 17.17 5.57 1.27
C LEU A 321 16.88 4.94 -0.10
N GLU A 322 17.55 3.83 -0.44
CA GLU A 322 17.19 3.03 -1.62
C GLU A 322 15.85 2.33 -1.45
N SER A 323 15.59 1.73 -0.30
CA SER A 323 14.32 1.04 0.00
C SER A 323 13.13 1.98 -0.20
N ILE A 324 13.19 3.19 0.36
CA ILE A 324 12.11 4.17 0.18
C ILE A 324 12.03 4.70 -1.27
N ALA A 325 13.16 4.81 -1.98
CA ALA A 325 13.18 5.20 -3.39
C ALA A 325 12.65 4.10 -4.34
N ARG A 326 12.57 2.84 -3.89
CA ARG A 326 11.93 1.73 -4.61
C ARG A 326 10.42 1.70 -4.47
N GLU A 327 9.84 2.53 -3.59
CA GLU A 327 8.41 2.52 -3.29
C GLU A 327 7.73 3.84 -3.71
N PRO A 328 7.30 3.98 -4.98
CA PRO A 328 6.73 5.22 -5.47
C PRO A 328 5.38 5.55 -4.81
N SER A 329 4.68 4.54 -4.30
CA SER A 329 3.39 4.73 -3.63
C SER A 329 3.51 5.43 -2.27
N ALA A 330 4.73 5.49 -1.71
CA ALA A 330 5.06 6.22 -0.50
C ALA A 330 4.97 7.75 -0.67
N PHE A 331 4.98 8.25 -1.91
CA PHE A 331 5.00 9.68 -2.20
C PHE A 331 3.82 10.12 -3.07
N ARG A 332 3.47 11.41 -2.99
CA ARG A 332 2.36 11.95 -3.79
C ARG A 332 2.65 11.87 -5.28
N SER A 333 3.91 12.11 -5.69
CA SER A 333 4.31 12.06 -7.10
C SER A 333 4.23 10.66 -7.73
N GLY A 334 4.50 9.61 -6.95
CA GLY A 334 4.42 8.21 -7.41
C GLY A 334 3.08 7.53 -7.12
N ALA A 335 2.28 8.05 -6.18
CA ALA A 335 0.97 7.51 -5.85
C ALA A 335 -0.06 7.76 -6.97
N ARG A 336 -0.68 6.69 -7.46
CA ARG A 336 -1.85 6.77 -8.35
C ARG A 336 -3.09 7.16 -7.57
N LEU A 337 -3.33 8.46 -7.43
CA LEU A 337 -4.58 9.00 -6.92
C LEU A 337 -5.56 9.19 -8.10
N ASN A 338 -6.81 8.77 -7.94
CA ASN A 338 -7.87 9.14 -8.88
C ASN A 338 -8.26 10.63 -8.69
N ILE A 339 -9.07 11.18 -9.60
CA ILE A 339 -9.39 12.61 -9.62
C ILE A 339 -9.99 13.07 -8.28
N CYS A 340 -11.00 12.35 -7.77
CA CYS A 340 -11.65 12.67 -6.50
C CYS A 340 -10.66 12.63 -5.32
N GLN A 341 -9.82 11.59 -5.26
CA GLN A 341 -8.78 11.46 -4.24
C GLN A 341 -7.77 12.62 -4.32
N ARG A 342 -7.37 13.06 -5.51
CA ARG A 342 -6.45 14.20 -5.67
C ARG A 342 -7.05 15.52 -5.16
N LEU A 343 -8.35 15.73 -5.40
CA LEU A 343 -9.07 16.90 -4.93
C LEU A 343 -9.24 16.88 -3.40
N ILE A 344 -9.62 15.75 -2.82
CA ILE A 344 -9.67 15.60 -1.36
C ILE A 344 -8.28 15.82 -0.76
N TYR A 345 -7.25 15.23 -1.37
CA TYR A 345 -5.86 15.36 -0.92
C TYR A 345 -5.37 16.81 -0.90
N SER A 346 -5.73 17.63 -1.89
CA SER A 346 -5.35 19.05 -1.90
C SER A 346 -6.09 19.88 -0.85
N CYS A 347 -7.31 19.48 -0.48
CA CYS A 347 -8.12 20.19 0.50
C CYS A 347 -7.80 19.83 1.95
N LEU A 348 -7.25 18.64 2.21
CA LEU A 348 -6.87 18.22 3.56
C LEU A 348 -5.78 19.15 4.14
N PRO A 349 -5.83 19.52 5.43
CA PRO A 349 -4.76 20.29 6.06
C PRO A 349 -3.43 19.53 5.99
N ALA A 350 -2.31 20.28 5.84
CA ALA A 350 -0.97 19.68 5.82
C ALA A 350 -0.52 19.17 7.20
N LYS A 351 -1.06 19.74 8.28
CA LYS A 351 -0.72 19.43 9.68
C LYS A 351 -1.98 19.03 10.43
N LEU A 352 -2.38 17.76 10.34
CA LEU A 352 -3.53 17.26 11.09
C LEU A 352 -3.17 16.88 12.55
N GLU A 353 -1.89 16.62 12.83
CA GLU A 353 -1.41 15.97 14.05
C GLU A 353 -0.73 16.90 15.07
N GLU A 354 -0.16 18.05 14.67
CA GLU A 354 0.47 19.02 15.61
C GLU A 354 -0.54 19.64 16.62
N LEU A 355 -1.83 19.37 16.49
CA LEU A 355 -2.87 19.88 17.40
C LEU A 355 -3.10 19.02 18.65
N HIS A 356 -2.37 17.91 18.83
CA HIS A 356 -2.52 17.04 20.02
C HIS A 356 -1.51 17.35 21.14
N SER A 357 -0.42 18.09 20.88
CA SER A 357 0.70 18.21 21.83
C SER A 357 0.85 19.57 22.55
N GLN A 358 -0.03 20.55 22.32
CA GLN A 358 0.03 21.85 23.03
C GLN A 358 -1.04 22.02 24.11
N ASN A 359 -1.12 21.07 25.03
CA ASN A 359 -1.95 21.19 26.22
C ASN A 359 -1.16 20.98 27.52
N HIS A 360 0.14 21.32 27.57
CA HIS A 360 0.82 21.51 28.87
C HIS A 360 1.93 22.57 28.82
N SER A 361 1.82 23.47 29.82
CA SER A 361 2.77 24.46 30.37
C SER A 361 3.43 25.47 29.43
N GLY A 362 3.22 26.75 29.75
CA GLY A 362 3.71 27.87 28.97
C GLY A 362 5.20 28.15 29.13
N ASP A 363 5.79 28.60 28.04
CA ASP A 363 7.00 29.40 28.02
C ASP A 363 6.74 30.62 27.12
N ILE A 364 6.91 31.80 27.70
CA ILE A 364 6.53 33.11 27.14
C ILE A 364 7.58 33.65 26.15
N GLU A 365 8.69 32.93 25.91
CA GLU A 365 9.85 33.48 25.19
C GLU A 365 10.16 32.87 23.82
N ASN A 366 9.32 31.97 23.29
CA ASN A 366 9.48 31.50 21.90
C ASN A 366 8.18 31.75 21.12
N PRO A 367 8.15 32.60 20.08
CA PRO A 367 6.94 32.87 19.31
C PRO A 367 6.65 31.67 18.40
N THR A 368 6.22 30.57 19.01
CA THR A 368 5.81 29.35 18.36
C THR A 368 4.51 29.63 17.62
N ILE A 369 4.61 29.70 16.29
CA ILE A 369 3.56 29.65 15.26
C ILE A 369 2.14 29.86 15.82
N CYS A 370 1.64 31.09 15.74
CA CYS A 370 0.26 31.43 16.03
C CYS A 370 -0.68 30.69 15.05
N ILE A 371 -1.15 29.50 15.42
CA ILE A 371 -2.12 28.73 14.63
C ILE A 371 -3.45 29.50 14.68
N SER A 372 -3.94 29.97 13.52
CA SER A 372 -5.19 30.73 13.44
C SER A 372 -6.37 29.88 13.93
N VAL A 373 -7.37 30.52 14.57
CA VAL A 373 -8.65 29.87 14.92
C VAL A 373 -9.25 29.20 13.68
N LYS A 374 -9.08 29.78 12.49
CA LYS A 374 -9.53 29.22 11.20
C LYS A 374 -8.82 27.91 10.82
N ASP A 375 -7.53 27.77 11.11
CA ASP A 375 -6.77 26.54 10.81
C ASP A 375 -7.21 25.38 11.71
N LYS A 376 -7.52 25.69 12.98
CA LYS A 376 -8.12 24.73 13.93
C LYS A 376 -9.52 24.30 13.49
N VAL A 377 -10.36 25.26 13.07
CA VAL A 377 -11.72 24.97 12.55
C VAL A 377 -11.65 24.08 11.30
N HIS A 378 -10.74 24.39 10.37
CA HIS A 378 -10.51 23.60 9.15
C HIS A 378 -10.08 22.16 9.47
N ALA A 379 -9.18 21.97 10.45
CA ALA A 379 -8.74 20.64 10.87
C ALA A 379 -9.85 19.82 11.56
N VAL A 380 -10.67 20.45 12.39
CA VAL A 380 -11.82 19.80 13.07
C VAL A 380 -12.88 19.36 12.05
N PHE A 381 -13.15 20.19 11.05
CA PHE A 381 -14.08 19.86 9.96
C PHE A 381 -13.67 18.57 9.23
N TRP A 382 -12.41 18.49 8.76
CA TRP A 382 -11.92 17.32 8.05
C TRP A 382 -11.85 16.07 8.94
N ARG A 383 -11.60 16.23 10.24
CA ARG A 383 -11.67 15.14 11.23
C ARG A 383 -13.09 14.57 11.37
N GLY A 384 -14.10 15.43 11.35
CA GLY A 384 -15.51 15.02 11.33
C GLY A 384 -15.87 14.30 10.02
N ALA A 385 -15.46 14.88 8.89
CA ALA A 385 -15.71 14.32 7.57
C ALA A 385 -15.08 12.92 7.40
N ALA A 386 -13.88 12.69 7.93
CA ALA A 386 -13.22 11.38 7.89
C ALA A 386 -13.92 10.29 8.72
N LYS A 387 -14.68 10.65 9.75
CA LYS A 387 -15.47 9.68 10.53
C LYS A 387 -16.73 9.24 9.80
N ILE A 388 -17.26 10.11 8.95
CA ILE A 388 -18.53 9.90 8.23
C ILE A 388 -18.26 9.30 6.84
N VAL A 389 -17.14 9.64 6.21
CA VAL A 389 -16.83 9.27 4.82
C VAL A 389 -15.55 8.41 4.75
N PRO A 390 -15.66 7.11 4.43
CA PRO A 390 -14.50 6.20 4.32
C PRO A 390 -13.44 6.69 3.32
N LEU A 391 -13.85 7.22 2.16
CA LEU A 391 -12.91 7.75 1.16
C LEU A 391 -12.03 8.89 1.71
N ILE A 392 -12.58 9.75 2.58
CA ILE A 392 -11.82 10.85 3.18
C ILE A 392 -10.82 10.30 4.19
N LYS A 393 -11.22 9.29 4.98
CA LYS A 393 -10.32 8.58 5.87
C LYS A 393 -9.14 7.96 5.11
N ASP A 394 -9.41 7.26 4.01
CA ASP A 394 -8.36 6.61 3.20
C ASP A 394 -7.38 7.63 2.62
N VAL A 395 -7.89 8.76 2.08
CA VAL A 395 -7.04 9.84 1.55
C VAL A 395 -6.24 10.53 2.65
N GLN A 396 -6.83 10.67 3.85
CA GLN A 396 -6.15 11.23 5.02
C GLN A 396 -5.01 10.34 5.49
N GLU A 397 -5.23 9.04 5.66
CA GLU A 397 -4.18 8.09 6.03
C GLU A 397 -3.07 8.04 4.98
N LYS A 398 -3.44 8.06 3.70
CA LYS A 398 -2.46 8.11 2.61
C LYS A 398 -1.63 9.40 2.62
N LYS A 399 -2.26 10.55 2.87
CA LYS A 399 -1.57 11.84 3.02
C LYS A 399 -0.63 11.87 4.23
N LYS A 400 -1.04 11.27 5.34
CA LYS A 400 -0.21 11.08 6.53
C LYS A 400 1.02 10.24 6.20
N LYS A 401 0.85 9.08 5.55
CA LYS A 401 1.97 8.24 5.09
C LYS A 401 2.94 9.00 4.20
N HIS A 402 2.45 9.75 3.21
CA HIS A 402 3.31 10.56 2.35
C HIS A 402 4.10 11.62 3.11
N TYR A 403 3.48 12.25 4.10
CA TYR A 403 4.17 13.22 4.96
C TYR A 403 5.27 12.55 5.78
N GLN A 404 4.97 11.42 6.42
CA GLN A 404 5.94 10.65 7.22
C GLN A 404 7.11 10.13 6.37
N ALA A 405 6.83 9.59 5.19
CA ALA A 405 7.84 9.18 4.22
C ALA A 405 8.78 10.34 3.84
N LEU A 406 8.23 11.53 3.58
CA LEU A 406 9.04 12.72 3.29
C LEU A 406 9.89 13.16 4.49
N GLN A 407 9.35 13.13 5.72
CA GLN A 407 10.14 13.44 6.92
C GLN A 407 11.28 12.43 7.12
N LEU A 408 11.03 11.15 6.83
CA LEU A 408 12.04 10.11 6.90
C LEU A 408 13.17 10.35 5.88
N VAL A 409 12.84 10.68 4.64
CA VAL A 409 13.85 11.04 3.61
C VAL A 409 14.68 12.24 4.05
N LYS A 410 14.04 13.30 4.57
CA LYS A 410 14.74 14.48 5.10
C LYS A 410 15.71 14.12 6.20
N CYS A 411 15.27 13.29 7.15
CA CYS A 411 16.11 12.82 8.23
C CYS A 411 17.31 12.01 7.70
N LEU A 412 17.08 11.03 6.81
CA LEU A 412 18.14 10.24 6.18
C LEU A 412 19.16 11.12 5.44
N CYS A 413 18.71 12.03 4.57
CA CYS A 413 19.59 12.94 3.84
C CYS A 413 20.40 13.82 4.80
N SER A 414 19.77 14.36 5.85
CA SER A 414 20.45 15.22 6.82
C SER A 414 21.57 14.52 7.59
N GLU A 415 21.47 13.21 7.81
CA GLU A 415 22.52 12.41 8.46
C GLU A 415 23.60 11.97 7.46
N ILE A 416 23.22 11.58 6.23
CA ILE A 416 24.17 11.16 5.19
C ILE A 416 25.10 12.30 4.78
N VAL A 417 24.60 13.54 4.69
CA VAL A 417 25.42 14.70 4.29
C VAL A 417 26.47 15.09 5.35
N LYS A 418 26.33 14.62 6.60
CA LYS A 418 27.36 14.82 7.64
C LYS A 418 28.59 13.92 7.43
N LEU A 419 28.49 12.91 6.56
CA LEU A 419 29.60 12.01 6.24
C LEU A 419 30.61 12.67 5.31
N ASP A 420 31.74 12.01 5.10
CA ASP A 420 32.73 12.41 4.10
C ASP A 420 32.08 12.51 2.71
N TYR A 421 32.48 13.52 1.93
CA TYR A 421 31.91 13.80 0.60
C TYR A 421 31.84 12.55 -0.30
N SER A 422 32.91 11.75 -0.36
CA SER A 422 32.96 10.53 -1.18
C SER A 422 31.97 9.46 -0.73
N LYS A 423 31.78 9.29 0.58
CA LYS A 423 30.82 8.34 1.16
C LYS A 423 29.39 8.81 0.95
N ALA A 424 29.10 10.08 1.23
CA ALA A 424 27.79 10.68 1.00
C ALA A 424 27.39 10.55 -0.49
N ASN A 425 28.31 10.87 -1.40
CA ASN A 425 28.10 10.73 -2.84
C ASN A 425 27.79 9.27 -3.25
N ALA A 426 28.52 8.29 -2.71
CA ALA A 426 28.29 6.87 -3.01
C ALA A 426 26.94 6.37 -2.48
N LEU A 427 26.48 6.86 -1.32
CA LEU A 427 25.20 6.46 -0.71
C LEU A 427 23.98 7.14 -1.37
N LEU A 428 24.14 8.37 -1.90
CA LEU A 428 23.05 9.13 -2.51
C LEU A 428 22.85 8.81 -4.01
N GLU A 429 23.87 8.31 -4.69
CA GLU A 429 23.80 8.03 -6.13
C GLU A 429 22.76 6.93 -6.50
N PRO A 430 22.75 5.73 -5.87
CA PRO A 430 21.75 4.71 -6.17
C PRO A 430 20.28 5.16 -5.93
N PRO A 431 19.91 5.75 -4.78
CA PRO A 431 18.53 6.18 -4.56
C PRO A 431 18.12 7.33 -5.48
N LEU A 432 19.03 8.23 -5.85
CA LEU A 432 18.74 9.29 -6.82
C LEU A 432 18.35 8.72 -8.19
N LYS A 433 19.12 7.73 -8.69
CA LYS A 433 18.81 7.05 -9.96
C LYS A 433 17.46 6.34 -9.90
N LEU A 434 17.16 5.65 -8.78
CA LEU A 434 15.86 4.99 -8.58
C LEU A 434 14.71 5.99 -8.54
N ALA A 435 14.85 7.09 -7.80
CA ALA A 435 13.85 8.13 -7.71
C ALA A 435 13.55 8.77 -9.07
N ILE A 436 14.57 9.03 -9.89
CA ILE A 436 14.39 9.54 -11.26
C ILE A 436 13.69 8.51 -12.15
N ARG A 437 14.08 7.23 -12.07
CA ARG A 437 13.45 6.15 -12.84
C ARG A 437 11.97 6.01 -12.51
N PHE A 438 11.62 6.03 -11.23
CA PHE A 438 10.25 5.87 -10.76
C PHE A 438 9.43 7.16 -10.76
N GLY A 439 10.06 8.32 -10.91
CA GLY A 439 9.40 9.62 -10.94
C GLY A 439 9.06 10.19 -9.56
N ILE A 440 9.83 9.83 -8.54
CA ILE A 440 9.63 10.25 -7.15
C ILE A 440 10.22 11.65 -6.97
N TYR A 441 9.44 12.68 -7.32
CA TYR A 441 9.85 14.08 -7.30
C TYR A 441 10.44 14.50 -5.94
N GLU A 442 9.76 14.13 -4.85
CA GLU A 442 10.11 14.57 -3.49
C GLU A 442 11.49 14.06 -3.05
N VAL A 443 11.87 12.84 -3.43
CA VAL A 443 13.19 12.28 -3.12
C VAL A 443 14.28 12.94 -3.96
N VAL A 444 14.02 13.18 -5.26
CA VAL A 444 14.98 13.88 -6.13
C VAL A 444 15.23 15.30 -5.61
N GLU A 445 14.17 16.02 -5.25
CA GLU A 445 14.27 17.39 -4.71
C GLU A 445 15.09 17.40 -3.43
N GLU A 446 14.79 16.53 -2.48
CA GLU A 446 15.48 16.50 -1.19
C GLU A 446 16.96 16.15 -1.32
N ILE A 447 17.31 15.17 -2.18
CA ILE A 447 18.71 14.81 -2.44
C ILE A 447 19.48 15.97 -3.09
N LEU A 448 18.90 16.64 -4.10
CA LEU A 448 19.57 17.75 -4.78
C LEU A 448 19.68 19.01 -3.91
N VAL A 449 18.71 19.24 -3.02
CA VAL A 449 18.79 20.33 -2.04
C VAL A 449 19.84 20.03 -0.97
N SER A 450 19.89 18.80 -0.47
CA SER A 450 20.83 18.39 0.58
C SER A 450 22.26 18.22 0.07
N PHE A 451 22.44 17.75 -1.18
CA PHE A 451 23.74 17.48 -1.80
C PHE A 451 23.77 17.97 -3.27
N PRO A 452 23.91 19.28 -3.51
CA PRO A 452 23.80 19.88 -4.86
C PRO A 452 24.77 19.33 -5.91
N SER A 453 25.92 18.82 -5.51
CA SER A 453 26.89 18.19 -6.41
C SER A 453 26.37 16.92 -7.08
N ALA A 454 25.34 16.27 -6.52
CA ALA A 454 24.71 15.11 -7.15
C ALA A 454 24.12 15.42 -8.54
N VAL A 455 23.87 16.69 -8.85
CA VAL A 455 23.38 17.10 -10.18
C VAL A 455 24.30 16.64 -11.32
N TYR A 456 25.60 16.51 -11.05
CA TYR A 456 26.61 16.11 -12.04
C TYR A 456 26.78 14.58 -12.18
N HIS A 457 25.92 13.77 -11.55
CA HIS A 457 25.99 12.32 -11.71
C HIS A 457 25.64 11.88 -13.13
N GLU A 458 26.47 10.97 -13.66
CA GLU A 458 26.26 10.35 -14.95
C GLU A 458 25.95 8.84 -14.77
N SER A 459 25.10 8.30 -15.63
CA SER A 459 24.92 6.84 -15.71
C SER A 459 26.18 6.17 -16.29
N GLU A 460 26.23 4.84 -16.25
CA GLU A 460 27.23 4.04 -17.00
C GLU A 460 27.27 4.38 -18.51
N LYS A 461 26.13 4.78 -19.08
CA LYS A 461 26.01 5.21 -20.49
C LYS A 461 26.37 6.69 -20.70
N LYS A 462 27.02 7.36 -19.73
CA LYS A 462 27.30 8.81 -19.74
C LYS A 462 26.06 9.71 -19.91
N GLN A 463 24.89 9.23 -19.47
CA GLN A 463 23.65 10.00 -19.47
C GLN A 463 23.55 10.84 -18.19
N THR A 464 23.43 12.15 -18.35
CA THR A 464 23.12 13.08 -17.25
C THR A 464 21.74 12.79 -16.63
N LEU A 465 21.43 13.39 -15.49
CA LEU A 465 20.13 13.23 -14.83
C LEU A 465 18.96 13.65 -15.73
N LEU A 466 19.11 14.73 -16.52
CA LEU A 466 18.10 15.16 -17.48
C LEU A 466 17.84 14.13 -18.59
N HIS A 467 18.90 13.49 -19.11
CA HIS A 467 18.74 12.40 -20.07
C HIS A 467 17.94 11.24 -19.46
N GLN A 468 18.26 10.86 -18.22
CA GLN A 468 17.55 9.79 -17.52
C GLN A 468 16.07 10.15 -17.27
N ALA A 469 15.75 11.39 -16.90
CA ALA A 469 14.37 11.84 -16.71
C ALA A 469 13.56 11.79 -18.03
N VAL A 470 14.18 12.15 -19.17
CA VAL A 470 13.56 12.07 -20.50
C VAL A 470 13.33 10.64 -20.94
N VAL A 471 14.34 9.77 -20.81
CA VAL A 471 14.22 8.34 -21.14
C VAL A 471 13.09 7.67 -20.33
N ASN A 472 12.97 8.03 -19.05
CA ASN A 472 11.92 7.50 -18.16
C ASN A 472 10.59 8.26 -18.25
N ARG A 473 10.47 9.28 -19.12
CA ARG A 473 9.26 10.10 -19.34
C ARG A 473 8.70 10.72 -18.06
N ARG A 474 9.57 11.24 -17.19
CA ARG A 474 9.20 11.87 -15.91
C ARG A 474 9.23 13.40 -16.02
N GLU A 475 8.15 13.99 -16.50
CA GLU A 475 8.03 15.44 -16.72
C GLU A 475 8.33 16.28 -15.46
N ASN A 476 7.72 15.93 -14.32
CA ASN A 476 7.91 16.68 -13.07
C ASN A 476 9.37 16.64 -12.59
N VAL A 477 10.03 15.47 -12.72
CA VAL A 477 11.43 15.30 -12.36
C VAL A 477 12.35 16.04 -13.34
N PHE A 478 12.03 16.02 -14.64
CA PHE A 478 12.76 16.82 -15.63
C PHE A 478 12.68 18.32 -15.31
N ASN A 479 11.48 18.83 -15.05
CA ASN A 479 11.25 20.24 -14.73
C ASN A 479 11.97 20.65 -13.44
N LEU A 480 12.09 19.74 -12.47
CA LEU A 480 12.86 19.95 -11.25
C LEU A 480 14.36 20.05 -11.53
N ILE A 481 14.96 19.03 -12.16
CA ILE A 481 16.41 18.99 -12.44
C ILE A 481 16.80 20.19 -13.33
N HIS A 482 15.93 20.59 -14.25
CA HIS A 482 16.12 21.78 -15.09
C HIS A 482 16.25 23.09 -14.29
N GLN A 483 15.84 23.15 -13.03
CA GLN A 483 16.09 24.29 -12.16
C GLN A 483 17.52 24.32 -11.59
N PHE A 484 18.18 23.15 -11.52
CA PHE A 484 19.54 22.98 -10.97
C PHE A 484 20.63 22.97 -12.05
N GLU A 485 20.32 22.54 -13.28
CA GLU A 485 21.27 22.48 -14.41
C GLU A 485 21.13 23.64 -15.41
N SER A 486 22.24 23.98 -16.08
CA SER A 486 22.25 24.93 -17.20
C SER A 486 21.66 24.32 -18.48
N LYS A 487 20.74 25.07 -19.12
CA LYS A 487 20.02 24.71 -20.37
C LYS A 487 20.92 24.18 -21.49
N HIS A 488 22.19 24.60 -21.52
CA HIS A 488 23.12 24.24 -22.58
C HIS A 488 23.59 22.80 -22.49
N ILE A 489 23.76 22.24 -21.27
CA ILE A 489 24.36 20.91 -21.06
C ILE A 489 23.45 19.80 -21.61
N PHE A 490 22.13 19.90 -21.42
CA PHE A 490 21.15 18.92 -21.94
C PHE A 490 21.16 18.76 -23.47
N LEU A 491 21.39 19.85 -24.20
CA LEU A 491 21.39 19.86 -25.66
C LEU A 491 22.78 19.53 -26.24
N SER A 492 23.84 19.76 -25.46
CA SER A 492 25.23 19.67 -25.92
C SER A 492 25.99 18.44 -25.42
N ALA A 493 25.60 17.82 -24.31
CA ALA A 493 26.27 16.65 -23.75
C ALA A 493 25.77 15.37 -24.45
N PRO A 494 26.60 14.69 -25.26
CA PRO A 494 26.25 13.40 -25.82
C PRO A 494 26.35 12.29 -24.77
N ASP A 495 25.42 11.34 -24.80
CA ASP A 495 25.60 10.07 -24.11
C ASP A 495 26.69 9.22 -24.79
N ALA A 496 27.00 8.04 -24.24
CA ALA A 496 28.01 7.13 -24.77
C ALA A 496 27.75 6.69 -26.23
N THR A 497 26.50 6.80 -26.70
CA THR A 497 26.08 6.50 -28.08
C THR A 497 25.95 7.75 -28.96
N ARG A 498 26.41 8.90 -28.47
CA ARG A 498 26.32 10.22 -29.13
C ARG A 498 24.89 10.76 -29.29
N ASN A 499 23.94 10.23 -28.53
CA ASN A 499 22.58 10.78 -28.47
C ASN A 499 22.58 11.98 -27.51
N ASN A 500 22.01 13.09 -27.94
CA ASN A 500 21.66 14.20 -27.04
C ASN A 500 20.22 14.05 -26.53
N GLY A 501 19.80 14.93 -25.63
CA GLY A 501 18.45 14.92 -25.04
C GLY A 501 17.29 14.83 -26.04
N LEU A 502 17.42 15.42 -27.23
CA LEU A 502 16.39 15.38 -28.28
C LEU A 502 16.30 14.00 -28.95
N HIS A 503 17.44 13.34 -29.18
CA HIS A 503 17.45 11.97 -29.71
C HIS A 503 16.77 11.01 -28.75
N LEU A 504 17.09 11.11 -27.44
CA LEU A 504 16.45 10.30 -26.41
C LEU A 504 14.95 10.63 -26.23
N ALA A 505 14.55 11.89 -26.42
CA ALA A 505 13.14 12.29 -26.41
C ALA A 505 12.35 11.70 -27.59
N GLY A 506 13.01 11.47 -28.74
CA GLY A 506 12.41 10.80 -29.91
C GLY A 506 12.39 9.28 -29.82
N TYR A 507 13.23 8.67 -28.98
CA TYR A 507 13.28 7.23 -28.76
C TYR A 507 12.19 6.76 -27.79
N LEU A 508 11.41 5.75 -28.20
CA LEU A 508 10.33 5.17 -27.39
C LEU A 508 10.58 3.68 -27.20
N GLU A 509 10.81 3.28 -25.95
CA GLU A 509 10.91 1.86 -25.61
C GLU A 509 9.59 1.12 -25.91
N PRO A 510 9.62 -0.18 -26.28
CA PRO A 510 8.44 -0.96 -26.64
C PRO A 510 7.32 -0.94 -25.57
N GLN A 511 7.67 -1.01 -24.28
CA GLN A 511 6.70 -0.93 -23.17
C GLN A 511 6.03 0.46 -23.07
N GLN A 512 6.75 1.53 -23.42
CA GLN A 512 6.22 2.89 -23.40
C GLN A 512 5.26 3.12 -24.58
N LYS A 513 5.52 2.53 -25.75
CA LYS A 513 4.60 2.57 -26.91
C LYS A 513 3.23 1.97 -26.59
N PHE A 514 3.20 0.91 -25.78
CA PHE A 514 1.96 0.27 -25.33
C PHE A 514 1.17 1.18 -24.37
N ASN A 515 1.84 1.76 -23.36
CA ASN A 515 1.22 2.66 -22.38
C ASN A 515 0.71 3.98 -22.97
N LEU A 516 1.37 4.50 -24.01
CA LEU A 516 0.94 5.71 -24.72
C LEU A 516 -0.30 5.46 -25.59
N ARG A 517 -0.40 4.31 -26.27
CA ARG A 517 -1.59 3.92 -27.04
C ARG A 517 -2.84 3.79 -26.17
N ALA A 518 -2.70 3.37 -24.91
CA ALA A 518 -3.80 3.31 -23.95
C ALA A 518 -4.26 4.70 -23.43
N LYS A 519 -3.40 5.73 -23.48
CA LYS A 519 -3.69 7.08 -22.95
C LYS A 519 -4.14 8.11 -23.99
N ALA A 520 -3.81 7.94 -25.28
CA ALA A 520 -3.77 9.07 -26.21
C ALA A 520 -5.12 9.53 -26.82
N ALA A 521 -6.18 8.72 -26.91
CA ALA A 521 -7.32 9.06 -27.78
C ALA A 521 -8.33 10.10 -27.22
N GLY A 522 -8.24 10.48 -25.93
CA GLY A 522 -9.11 11.50 -25.32
C GLY A 522 -8.55 12.18 -24.07
N ALA A 523 -7.43 11.68 -23.53
CA ALA A 523 -6.91 12.13 -22.25
C ALA A 523 -6.26 13.52 -22.28
N ALA A 524 -5.82 14.03 -23.44
CA ALA A 524 -5.19 15.36 -23.52
C ALA A 524 -6.22 16.50 -23.30
N LEU A 525 -7.39 16.39 -23.92
CA LEU A 525 -8.50 17.34 -23.73
C LEU A 525 -9.10 17.23 -22.30
N GLN A 526 -9.13 16.00 -21.79
CA GLN A 526 -9.56 15.71 -20.42
C GLN A 526 -8.55 16.23 -19.38
N ALA A 527 -7.24 16.06 -19.60
CA ALA A 527 -6.18 16.61 -18.76
C ALA A 527 -6.17 18.15 -18.76
N GLN A 528 -6.46 18.80 -19.88
CA GLN A 528 -6.59 20.26 -19.97
C GLN A 528 -7.75 20.79 -19.11
N ARG A 529 -8.90 20.09 -19.11
CA ARG A 529 -10.05 20.41 -18.25
C ARG A 529 -9.75 20.11 -16.77
N GLU A 530 -9.15 18.96 -16.48
CA GLU A 530 -8.66 18.55 -15.15
C GLU A 530 -7.63 19.53 -14.55
N LEU A 531 -6.80 20.17 -15.37
CA LEU A 531 -5.84 21.20 -14.94
C LEU A 531 -6.53 22.48 -14.44
N GLN A 532 -7.67 22.86 -15.01
CA GLN A 532 -8.46 23.98 -14.49
C GLN A 532 -9.07 23.65 -13.12
N TRP A 533 -9.53 22.40 -12.92
CA TRP A 533 -10.02 21.92 -11.62
C TRP A 533 -8.97 21.98 -10.52
N PHE A 534 -7.71 21.67 -10.85
CA PHE A 534 -6.57 21.82 -9.95
C PHE A 534 -6.28 23.27 -9.53
N LYS A 535 -6.71 24.28 -10.31
CA LYS A 535 -6.60 25.69 -9.92
C LYS A 535 -7.82 26.16 -9.14
N CYS A 536 -9.01 25.71 -9.52
CA CYS A 536 -10.26 26.20 -8.95
C CYS A 536 -10.52 25.74 -7.52
N VAL A 537 -10.25 24.48 -7.20
CA VAL A 537 -10.48 23.97 -5.83
C VAL A 537 -9.56 24.65 -4.79
N PRO A 538 -8.23 24.78 -5.02
CA PRO A 538 -7.38 25.55 -4.12
C PRO A 538 -7.76 27.02 -4.00
N ALA A 539 -8.19 27.67 -5.08
CA ALA A 539 -8.66 29.06 -5.04
C ALA A 539 -9.94 29.21 -4.18
N VAL A 540 -10.92 28.32 -4.37
CA VAL A 540 -12.15 28.28 -3.55
C VAL A 540 -11.81 28.00 -2.08
N MET A 541 -10.93 27.05 -1.80
CA MET A 541 -10.50 26.75 -0.43
C MET A 541 -9.75 27.91 0.21
N ALA A 542 -8.86 28.58 -0.53
CA ALA A 542 -8.16 29.76 -0.05
C ALA A 542 -9.09 30.97 0.12
N ALA A 543 -10.16 31.08 -0.67
CA ALA A 543 -11.19 32.10 -0.48
C ALA A 543 -12.06 31.85 0.77
N CYS A 544 -12.31 30.58 1.11
CA CYS A 544 -13.06 30.22 2.32
C CYS A 544 -12.18 30.28 3.60
N TRP A 545 -10.93 29.83 3.51
CA TRP A 545 -10.07 29.55 4.67
C TRP A 545 -8.79 30.41 4.76
N GLY A 546 -8.47 31.21 3.74
CA GLY A 546 -7.25 32.03 3.68
C GLY A 546 -7.23 33.20 4.67
N ARG A 547 -6.03 33.73 4.93
CA ARG A 547 -5.82 34.98 5.71
C ARG A 547 -6.26 36.20 4.89
N GLN A 548 -6.63 37.30 5.54
CA GLN A 548 -7.35 38.45 4.93
C GLN A 548 -6.84 38.91 3.55
N MET A 549 -5.52 39.06 3.35
CA MET A 549 -4.94 39.39 2.04
C MET A 549 -5.00 38.24 1.01
N VAL A 550 -4.64 37.01 1.43
CA VAL A 550 -4.71 35.80 0.58
C VAL A 550 -6.16 35.51 0.20
N GLN A 551 -7.10 35.79 1.11
CA GLN A 551 -8.53 35.60 0.92
C GLN A 551 -9.07 36.53 -0.16
N GLN A 552 -8.73 37.81 -0.18
CA GLN A 552 -9.19 38.74 -1.23
C GLN A 552 -8.68 38.34 -2.61
N MET A 553 -7.39 38.01 -2.73
CA MET A 553 -6.81 37.56 -4.01
C MET A 553 -7.43 36.23 -4.46
N ALA A 554 -7.51 35.25 -3.55
CA ALA A 554 -8.10 33.95 -3.85
C ALA A 554 -9.61 34.01 -4.11
N THR A 555 -10.33 34.98 -3.55
CA THR A 555 -11.77 35.19 -3.82
C THR A 555 -11.99 35.59 -5.28
N GLN A 556 -11.14 36.47 -5.83
CA GLN A 556 -11.22 36.83 -7.24
C GLN A 556 -10.87 35.65 -8.14
N ASP A 557 -9.84 34.88 -7.81
CA ASP A 557 -9.46 33.67 -8.56
C ASP A 557 -10.55 32.61 -8.50
N ALA A 558 -11.18 32.42 -7.32
CA ALA A 558 -12.32 31.53 -7.13
C ALA A 558 -13.52 31.99 -7.98
N PHE A 559 -13.81 33.29 -8.03
CA PHE A 559 -14.88 33.83 -8.88
C PHE A 559 -14.59 33.65 -10.37
N ASN A 560 -13.36 33.88 -10.82
CA ASN A 560 -12.96 33.65 -12.21
C ASN A 560 -13.11 32.17 -12.59
N CYS A 561 -12.76 31.28 -11.67
CA CYS A 561 -12.96 29.84 -11.80
C CYS A 561 -14.43 29.44 -11.88
N LEU A 562 -15.26 29.90 -10.94
CA LEU A 562 -16.71 29.65 -10.96
C LEU A 562 -17.36 30.24 -12.22
N LYS A 563 -16.86 31.37 -12.72
CA LYS A 563 -17.35 31.98 -13.97
C LYS A 563 -17.00 31.14 -15.19
N ALA A 564 -15.78 30.61 -15.27
CA ALA A 564 -15.41 29.69 -16.35
C ALA A 564 -16.31 28.44 -16.38
N LEU A 565 -16.66 27.91 -15.20
CA LEU A 565 -17.56 26.77 -15.06
C LEU A 565 -19.01 27.10 -15.47
N GLU A 566 -19.49 28.29 -15.13
CA GLU A 566 -20.80 28.79 -15.55
C GLU A 566 -20.88 28.87 -17.07
N ASP A 567 -19.83 29.39 -17.70
CA ASP A 567 -19.77 29.58 -19.15
C ASP A 567 -19.67 28.22 -19.87
N GLU A 568 -18.96 27.23 -19.31
CA GLU A 568 -18.88 25.87 -19.87
C GLU A 568 -20.22 25.11 -19.84
N LEU A 569 -21.09 25.40 -18.86
CA LEU A 569 -22.40 24.76 -18.79
C LEU A 569 -23.25 25.13 -20.00
N SER A 570 -23.15 26.34 -20.56
CA SER A 570 -23.70 26.72 -21.88
C SER A 570 -25.12 26.16 -22.17
N GLY A 571 -26.00 26.10 -21.15
CA GLY A 571 -27.37 25.58 -21.27
C GLY A 571 -27.55 24.05 -21.20
N LYS A 572 -26.49 23.27 -20.94
CA LYS A 572 -26.53 21.82 -20.70
C LYS A 572 -26.97 21.51 -19.27
N LYS A 573 -27.58 20.34 -19.08
CA LYS A 573 -27.99 19.83 -17.75
C LYS A 573 -26.77 19.41 -16.91
N PHE A 574 -25.81 18.77 -17.55
CA PHE A 574 -24.54 18.31 -16.98
C PHE A 574 -23.39 18.79 -17.87
N PHE A 575 -22.17 18.87 -17.35
CA PHE A 575 -20.98 19.16 -18.17
C PHE A 575 -20.77 18.11 -19.27
N GLY A 576 -21.19 16.87 -19.01
CA GLY A 576 -21.32 15.77 -19.99
C GLY A 576 -22.49 15.89 -20.99
N GLY A 577 -23.28 16.98 -20.95
CA GLY A 577 -24.48 17.16 -21.75
C GLY A 577 -25.74 16.72 -21.02
N ASN A 578 -26.38 15.65 -21.49
CA ASN A 578 -27.61 15.10 -20.89
C ASN A 578 -27.35 14.01 -19.84
N ASN A 579 -26.15 13.45 -19.82
CA ASN A 579 -25.70 12.45 -18.86
C ASN A 579 -24.60 13.02 -17.97
N VAL A 580 -24.48 12.49 -16.76
CA VAL A 580 -23.39 12.80 -15.83
C VAL A 580 -22.07 12.39 -16.48
N GLY A 581 -21.17 13.35 -16.71
CA GLY A 581 -19.84 13.11 -17.26
C GLY A 581 -18.74 13.12 -16.19
N ALA A 582 -17.50 12.83 -16.59
CA ALA A 582 -16.35 12.83 -15.68
C ALA A 582 -16.12 14.21 -15.00
N VAL A 583 -16.45 15.30 -15.71
CA VAL A 583 -16.38 16.66 -15.19
C VAL A 583 -17.43 16.89 -14.09
N ASP A 584 -18.65 16.38 -14.27
CA ASP A 584 -19.68 16.43 -13.25
C ASP A 584 -19.27 15.68 -11.98
N ILE A 585 -18.65 14.50 -12.12
CA ILE A 585 -18.13 13.70 -11.01
C ILE A 585 -16.99 14.42 -10.28
N ALA A 586 -16.06 15.04 -11.00
CA ALA A 586 -14.97 15.81 -10.42
C ALA A 586 -15.48 17.08 -9.69
N ALA A 587 -16.54 17.69 -10.22
CA ALA A 587 -17.15 18.91 -9.69
C ALA A 587 -18.08 18.64 -8.48
N ILE A 588 -18.42 17.38 -8.16
CA ILE A 588 -19.25 17.01 -6.98
C ILE A 588 -18.80 17.72 -5.70
N PHE A 589 -17.50 17.99 -5.56
CA PHE A 589 -16.97 18.77 -4.45
C PHE A 589 -17.63 20.14 -4.30
N ILE A 590 -17.83 20.88 -5.40
CA ILE A 590 -18.51 22.18 -5.40
C ILE A 590 -19.99 22.02 -5.05
N ALA A 591 -20.64 20.98 -5.55
CA ALA A 591 -22.07 20.78 -5.30
C ALA A 591 -22.36 20.49 -3.82
N LEU A 592 -21.58 19.60 -3.19
CA LEU A 592 -21.84 19.17 -1.82
C LEU A 592 -21.07 20.00 -0.78
N TRP A 593 -19.74 20.10 -0.94
CA TRP A 593 -18.87 20.59 0.12
C TRP A 593 -18.78 22.10 0.18
N LEU A 594 -18.88 22.81 -0.96
CA LEU A 594 -18.87 24.27 -0.96
C LEU A 594 -20.03 24.84 -0.13
N GLY A 595 -21.26 24.35 -0.35
CA GLY A 595 -22.42 24.83 0.40
C GLY A 595 -22.35 24.56 1.91
N VAL A 596 -21.67 23.49 2.33
CA VAL A 596 -21.40 23.20 3.75
C VAL A 596 -20.33 24.15 4.29
N ILE A 597 -19.25 24.36 3.55
CA ILE A 597 -18.14 25.26 3.92
C ILE A 597 -18.60 26.72 3.99
N GLU A 598 -19.45 27.16 3.07
CA GLU A 598 -20.07 28.49 3.03
C GLU A 598 -20.96 28.73 4.26
N GLU A 599 -21.79 27.74 4.63
CA GLU A 599 -22.65 27.82 5.81
C GLU A 599 -21.84 27.85 7.11
N ILE A 600 -20.75 27.09 7.20
CA ILE A 600 -19.87 27.04 8.38
C ILE A 600 -19.08 28.35 8.56
N ASN A 601 -18.62 28.97 7.47
CA ASN A 601 -17.73 30.14 7.54
C ASN A 601 -18.46 31.48 7.37
N GLY A 602 -19.77 31.47 7.08
CA GLY A 602 -20.52 32.69 6.79
C GLY A 602 -20.08 33.42 5.51
N VAL A 603 -19.38 32.72 4.60
CA VAL A 603 -18.92 33.24 3.31
C VAL A 603 -19.83 32.69 2.22
N LYS A 604 -20.22 33.51 1.24
CA LYS A 604 -21.06 33.05 0.12
C LYS A 604 -20.40 33.39 -1.22
N LEU A 605 -19.78 32.40 -1.83
CA LEU A 605 -19.10 32.45 -3.13
C LEU A 605 -20.07 32.07 -4.26
N LEU A 606 -20.83 30.99 -4.12
CA LEU A 606 -21.83 30.56 -5.09
C LEU A 606 -23.15 31.31 -4.88
N LYS A 607 -23.27 32.48 -5.52
CA LYS A 607 -24.49 33.28 -5.53
C LYS A 607 -25.34 32.93 -6.76
N PRO A 608 -26.58 32.44 -6.60
CA PRO A 608 -27.45 32.09 -7.74
C PRO A 608 -27.69 33.25 -8.72
N GLU A 609 -27.64 34.49 -8.24
CA GLU A 609 -27.73 35.72 -9.04
C GLU A 609 -26.55 35.90 -10.00
N LYS A 610 -25.37 35.39 -9.63
CA LYS A 610 -24.12 35.51 -10.42
C LYS A 610 -23.80 34.24 -11.21
N PHE A 611 -24.20 33.08 -10.70
CA PHE A 611 -23.93 31.76 -11.27
C PHE A 611 -25.20 30.88 -11.33
N PRO A 612 -26.22 31.30 -12.11
CA PRO A 612 -27.51 30.61 -12.16
C PRO A 612 -27.43 29.19 -12.74
N LEU A 613 -26.58 28.94 -13.73
CA LEU A 613 -26.43 27.62 -14.35
C LEU A 613 -25.71 26.64 -13.40
N LEU A 614 -24.65 27.07 -12.73
CA LEU A 614 -23.99 26.27 -11.69
C LEU A 614 -24.95 25.96 -10.53
N ALA A 615 -25.69 26.96 -10.04
CA ALA A 615 -26.62 26.75 -8.93
C ALA A 615 -27.70 25.71 -9.31
N ARG A 616 -28.17 25.74 -10.55
CA ARG A 616 -29.08 24.72 -11.09
C ARG A 616 -28.41 23.35 -11.21
N TRP A 617 -27.21 23.30 -11.75
CA TRP A 617 -26.42 22.08 -11.87
C TRP A 617 -26.15 21.42 -10.52
N VAL A 618 -25.85 22.20 -9.47
CA VAL A 618 -25.69 21.70 -8.09
C VAL A 618 -26.95 20.98 -7.61
N ASN A 619 -28.13 21.56 -7.85
CA ASN A 619 -29.38 20.90 -7.48
C ASN A 619 -29.62 19.63 -8.31
N ASP A 620 -29.34 19.67 -9.61
CA ASP A 620 -29.56 18.55 -10.53
C ASP A 620 -28.61 17.37 -10.25
N ILE A 621 -27.34 17.62 -9.89
CA ILE A 621 -26.35 16.57 -9.59
C ILE A 621 -26.58 15.96 -8.20
N LEU A 622 -27.00 16.75 -7.20
CA LEU A 622 -27.33 16.25 -5.86
C LEU A 622 -28.65 15.47 -5.83
N SER A 623 -29.55 15.72 -6.77
CA SER A 623 -30.81 14.98 -6.94
C SER A 623 -30.67 13.70 -7.78
N CYS A 624 -29.46 13.37 -8.24
CA CYS A 624 -29.19 12.16 -9.00
C CYS A 624 -29.11 10.95 -8.05
N SER A 625 -30.00 9.96 -8.22
CA SER A 625 -30.14 8.80 -7.32
C SER A 625 -28.82 8.04 -7.06
N ILE A 626 -28.02 7.81 -8.10
CA ILE A 626 -26.73 7.11 -8.02
C ILE A 626 -25.72 7.89 -7.16
N ILE A 627 -25.74 9.22 -7.26
CA ILE A 627 -24.81 10.10 -6.54
C ILE A 627 -25.30 10.26 -5.09
N GLN A 628 -26.61 10.41 -4.87
CA GLN A 628 -27.21 10.54 -3.54
C GLN A 628 -26.86 9.37 -2.60
N GLU A 629 -26.81 8.14 -3.12
CA GLU A 629 -26.39 6.96 -2.35
C GLU A 629 -24.91 7.01 -1.90
N SER A 630 -24.08 7.78 -2.61
CA SER A 630 -22.63 7.87 -2.39
C SER A 630 -22.19 9.11 -1.60
N LEU A 631 -23.10 10.06 -1.35
CA LEU A 631 -22.78 11.33 -0.69
C LEU A 631 -23.20 11.33 0.80
N PRO A 632 -22.37 11.90 1.69
CA PRO A 632 -22.73 11.99 3.11
C PRO A 632 -23.91 12.95 3.34
N PRO A 633 -24.75 12.71 4.38
CA PRO A 633 -25.87 13.59 4.70
C PRO A 633 -25.37 14.97 5.12
N ARG A 634 -25.74 16.00 4.34
CA ARG A 634 -25.35 17.41 4.58
C ARG A 634 -25.63 17.86 6.01
N ASP A 635 -26.81 17.51 6.55
CA ASP A 635 -27.25 17.94 7.88
C ASP A 635 -26.42 17.30 9.00
N GLN A 636 -25.91 16.09 8.81
CA GLN A 636 -25.00 15.44 9.75
C GLN A 636 -23.62 16.12 9.77
N LEU A 637 -23.11 16.56 8.61
CA LEU A 637 -21.85 17.30 8.53
C LEU A 637 -21.94 18.68 9.22
N VAL A 638 -23.04 19.40 8.99
CA VAL A 638 -23.28 20.73 9.60
C VAL A 638 -23.52 20.61 11.11
N SER A 639 -24.33 19.64 11.55
CA SER A 639 -24.62 19.42 12.99
C SER A 639 -23.38 18.95 13.77
N TYR A 640 -22.55 18.08 13.19
CA TYR A 640 -21.27 17.68 13.80
C TYR A 640 -20.37 18.89 14.05
N HIS A 641 -20.29 19.81 13.07
CA HIS A 641 -19.50 21.04 13.22
C HIS A 641 -20.07 21.99 14.30
N ARG A 642 -21.38 22.24 14.30
CA ARG A 642 -22.03 23.13 15.29
C ARG A 642 -21.89 22.62 16.72
N THR A 643 -21.96 21.30 16.92
CA THR A 643 -21.84 20.67 18.25
C THR A 643 -20.42 20.72 18.82
N HIS A 644 -19.40 20.68 17.96
CA HIS A 644 -17.99 20.66 18.38
C HIS A 644 -17.29 22.02 18.26
N ASN A 645 -17.99 23.08 17.82
CA ASN A 645 -17.46 24.44 17.75
C ASN A 645 -18.55 25.53 17.89
N PRO A 646 -19.04 25.80 19.11
CA PRO A 646 -20.17 26.70 19.39
C PRO A 646 -19.89 28.20 19.14
N ASN A 647 -18.64 28.59 18.86
CA ASN A 647 -18.23 29.97 18.59
C ASN A 647 -18.18 30.33 17.09
N SER A 648 -18.67 29.46 16.20
CA SER A 648 -18.82 29.79 14.77
C SER A 648 -20.04 30.71 14.57
N PHE A 649 -19.83 31.84 13.90
CA PHE A 649 -20.81 32.92 13.75
C PHE A 649 -22.17 32.42 13.24
N PRO A 650 -23.30 32.80 13.87
CA PRO A 650 -24.63 32.45 13.37
C PRO A 650 -24.94 33.23 12.08
N PRO A 651 -25.68 32.66 11.12
CA PRO A 651 -26.11 33.37 9.93
C PRO A 651 -27.26 34.33 10.31
N GLY A 652 -26.97 35.62 10.40
CA GLY A 652 -27.98 36.68 10.54
C GLY A 652 -28.17 37.45 9.22
N PRO A 653 -29.41 37.82 8.85
CA PRO A 653 -29.68 38.51 7.59
C PRO A 653 -29.25 39.99 7.71
N GLY A 654 -28.70 40.51 6.61
CA GLY A 654 -28.40 41.92 6.31
C GLY A 654 -28.40 42.93 7.45
N ASN A 655 -27.23 43.47 7.77
CA ASN A 655 -27.00 44.92 7.86
C ASN A 655 -25.52 45.22 8.11
N ALA A 656 -25.00 46.19 7.37
CA ALA A 656 -23.69 46.79 7.59
C ALA A 656 -23.63 47.46 8.98
N PRO A 657 -22.45 47.53 9.62
CA PRO A 657 -22.17 48.60 10.56
C PRO A 657 -21.24 49.62 9.91
N MET A 658 -21.75 50.85 9.78
CA MET A 658 -20.93 52.05 9.72
C MET A 658 -19.99 52.08 10.94
N MET A 659 -18.68 52.12 10.72
CA MET A 659 -17.71 52.51 11.74
C MET A 659 -17.67 54.04 11.81
N ASN A 660 -18.19 54.60 12.90
CA ASN A 660 -17.93 55.99 13.30
C ASN A 660 -17.32 56.02 14.71
N ALA A 661 -16.17 56.69 14.81
CA ALA A 661 -15.56 57.31 15.99
C ALA A 661 -14.67 56.42 16.93
N PRO A 662 -13.74 57.02 17.71
CA PRO A 662 -12.30 56.97 17.41
C PRO A 662 -11.44 56.37 18.55
N PHE A 663 -10.23 55.93 18.19
CA PHE A 663 -9.18 55.46 19.11
C PHE A 663 -8.69 56.55 20.08
N PRO A 664 -8.45 56.22 21.37
CA PRO A 664 -7.52 56.96 22.21
C PRO A 664 -6.20 56.19 22.34
N PHE A 665 -5.12 56.77 21.84
CA PHE A 665 -3.76 56.43 22.28
C PHE A 665 -3.46 57.13 23.62
N PRO A 666 -2.65 56.50 24.49
CA PRO A 666 -1.60 57.25 25.20
C PRO A 666 -0.25 56.50 25.22
N PRO A 667 0.87 57.17 25.57
CA PRO A 667 2.04 57.21 24.69
C PRO A 667 3.37 56.69 25.26
N ARG A 668 4.27 56.46 24.29
CA ARG A 668 5.74 56.26 24.29
C ARG A 668 6.30 54.93 24.77
#